data_AF-A0A8J7ZEN9-F1
#
_entry.id   AF-A0A8J7ZEN9-F1
#
_cell.length_a   1.000
_cell.length_b   1.000
_cell.length_c   1.000
_cell.angle_alpha   90.00
_cell.angle_beta   90.00
_cell.angle_gamma   90.00
#
_symmetry.space_group_name_H-M   'P 1'
#
loop_
_entity.id
_entity.type
_entity.pdbx_description
1 polymer ?
#
loop_
_entity_poly.entity_id
_entity_poly.type
_entity_poly.pdbx_seq_one_letter_code
_entity_poly.pdbx_strand_id
1 'polypeptide(L)'
;MLLILGLFIINNLFITEFQDSKAQIVDTIEETNLGILQIDDSQIIDSIIMSEENSYVIWDNLTIIDEPYRPASPTVVTDSNNYVHILWSTIENGRSLFHKILYPNGTWGDREVVFNSGFGEPIYCHATTDDIGQVHVAYSWGAGPGSQHTYYIIWTDGIWSDFEQVDVGHNPFGGTIPSHNPQIVVDKNGIPHVIYSGVDVDSVDESFQPLFYQKRVGVGLWTSLVFVGYSPPGNYRMVIDDDNIIHLVYSRRIGTSYNTRQEIYYADKHIDSSSFGLSDLLLTDFNSEQLYDVPRPEIIISNGTIHVFVQLINEYAPGIYSAKLSNGNWTDITYLTDKTAIYGDIRLAGTASDRGEIILTWPRNPYDLGPWIGGIHHLEILGENMTATEAELVTQNYTLAFDPSIDYDSTDKIHLVWWDNIDSNLRRVYYIQGRFDNDRDGLSNTDEINIHLTDPLDADSDDDGFEDGEEYNFWIGRSYNVSTASSYCLNNDVDSDTIYDGWEYDNAGLDPDNATDATLDMDLDGIDNAQEWAQFFIYGEATDPNNNDTDGDTLLDGAEVLTHLTNPLEEDSDFDELRDDEELVLGADGYITNPLLNDTENDGLPDGYEYTYGFDPTFNDSYNDPDADMLLSIEEFGYGTNPINNDTDTDLLDDYEEIFTYFTNPLLPDSDFDALNDYYEVMIDPLDDTYQTNNTYQTNPLYSDTDFDGLTDYIELDISLTNPIVNDTDGDLMLDGYEYIYGLDPFVNDAFQDKDGDGLTNLIESTLLSNPDNIDTDGDRLLDNIEYQIGTSLILYDTDGDGLSDYNEYIHYHTDPTSADPDEDGLNDLYEYIVFGTDPFNNDTDGDTLLDGDEVFNHSSNPNSRDSDGDGLHDQIEVAFTSDPNIVDTDGDNMDDLFEYTYGFNPRFNDGNLDADSDGVRNIDEYWLGGNPLQNDTDGDLLSDYDEAYVYFSALNLVDTDYDMLSDYEEVYNGTDGYITSPTDPDTDDDKLLDGNEVLIYSTNPLLSDSDGDGYTDFEEINANTDPLNSSSNPSRRTIVRIFSVFSGVVGILIIYYVVPSLFAKFKPTVETEWIKEGIEKRRQKTDNLMNNNKNESAKLDENKAND
;
A
#
# COMPACT_ATOMS: atom_id res chain seq x y z
N MET A 1 -7.58 23.84 54.06
CA MET A 1 -6.58 23.18 54.93
C MET A 1 -5.78 22.27 53.99
N LEU A 2 -4.69 22.76 53.38
CA LEU A 2 -3.28 22.65 53.84
C LEU A 2 -2.91 21.19 54.16
N LEU A 3 -1.86 20.52 53.64
CA LEU A 3 -0.85 20.70 52.58
C LEU A 3 0.10 19.45 52.75
N ILE A 4 0.33 18.66 51.70
CA ILE A 4 1.67 18.31 51.14
C ILE A 4 2.73 17.38 51.87
N LEU A 5 3.21 16.41 51.05
CA LEU A 5 4.56 15.76 50.84
C LEU A 5 5.19 14.68 51.76
N GLY A 6 5.65 13.58 51.12
CA GLY A 6 7.08 13.16 51.19
C GLY A 6 7.50 11.66 51.25
N LEU A 7 7.70 11.01 50.08
CA LEU A 7 8.80 10.09 49.63
C LEU A 7 9.24 8.77 50.35
N PHE A 8 8.90 7.62 49.73
CA PHE A 8 9.69 6.60 48.95
C PHE A 8 11.03 5.91 49.37
N ILE A 9 11.22 4.70 48.77
CA ILE A 9 12.42 3.83 48.48
C ILE A 9 12.56 2.57 49.41
N ILE A 10 12.36 1.28 49.01
CA ILE A 10 12.77 0.36 47.91
C ILE A 10 13.96 -0.58 48.29
N ASN A 11 13.75 -1.91 48.20
CA ASN A 11 14.46 -2.94 47.36
C ASN A 11 14.73 -4.36 47.94
N ASN A 12 14.41 -5.32 47.05
CA ASN A 12 14.57 -6.79 46.84
C ASN A 12 15.73 -7.62 47.49
N LEU A 13 15.51 -8.95 47.70
CA LEU A 13 16.02 -10.11 46.89
C LEU A 13 15.96 -11.51 47.61
N PHE A 14 15.37 -12.52 46.93
CA PHE A 14 15.77 -13.95 46.68
C PHE A 14 15.49 -15.18 47.60
N ILE A 15 14.75 -16.15 47.01
CA ILE A 15 14.96 -17.62 46.73
C ILE A 15 14.96 -18.72 47.84
N THR A 16 14.12 -19.79 47.64
CA THR A 16 14.36 -21.28 47.51
C THR A 16 13.31 -22.24 48.17
N GLU A 17 12.60 -23.03 47.32
CA GLU A 17 12.50 -24.53 47.24
C GLU A 17 11.78 -25.52 48.24
N PHE A 18 11.15 -26.54 47.60
CA PHE A 18 10.85 -27.98 47.93
C PHE A 18 9.53 -28.50 48.57
N GLN A 19 8.75 -29.20 47.71
CA GLN A 19 8.13 -30.56 47.74
C GLN A 19 7.02 -31.06 48.71
N ASP A 20 6.10 -31.83 48.09
CA ASP A 20 5.72 -33.24 48.34
C ASP A 20 4.24 -33.55 48.67
N SER A 21 3.55 -34.31 47.79
CA SER A 21 2.84 -35.56 48.16
C SER A 21 2.11 -36.24 46.97
N LYS A 22 2.57 -37.45 46.61
CA LYS A 22 1.87 -38.48 45.79
C LYS A 22 1.26 -39.56 46.71
N ALA A 23 0.21 -40.23 46.19
CA ALA A 23 -0.11 -41.68 46.28
C ALA A 23 -1.42 -42.14 46.98
N GLN A 24 -2.31 -42.77 46.19
CA GLN A 24 -3.02 -44.08 46.37
C GLN A 24 -4.20 -44.10 45.37
N ILE A 25 -4.42 -45.07 44.47
CA ILE A 25 -4.66 -46.51 44.65
C ILE A 25 -4.36 -47.26 43.32
N VAL A 26 -3.77 -48.46 43.42
CA VAL A 26 -3.53 -49.44 42.34
C VAL A 26 -4.44 -50.66 42.58
N ASP A 27 -5.12 -51.15 41.53
CA ASP A 27 -5.15 -52.57 41.08
C ASP A 27 -6.33 -52.82 40.12
N THR A 28 -6.04 -53.16 38.85
CA THR A 28 -6.34 -54.45 38.19
C THR A 28 -6.10 -54.29 36.68
N ILE A 29 -4.99 -54.84 36.17
CA ILE A 29 -4.70 -55.05 34.74
C ILE A 29 -4.66 -56.57 34.52
N GLU A 30 -5.44 -57.08 33.56
CA GLU A 30 -5.13 -58.30 32.81
C GLU A 30 -5.16 -57.95 31.31
N GLU A 31 -3.95 -57.96 30.73
CA GLU A 31 -3.54 -58.30 29.36
C GLU A 31 -4.56 -58.20 28.20
N THR A 32 -4.26 -57.32 27.23
CA THR A 32 -3.81 -57.72 25.87
C THR A 32 -3.15 -56.55 25.14
N ASN A 33 -1.98 -56.82 24.56
CA ASN A 33 -1.12 -55.93 23.78
C ASN A 33 -1.80 -55.34 22.53
N LEU A 34 -1.75 -54.02 22.38
CA LEU A 34 -1.41 -53.31 21.15
C LEU A 34 -0.61 -52.08 21.59
N GLY A 35 0.65 -52.00 21.13
CA GLY A 35 1.60 -50.96 21.54
C GLY A 35 1.18 -49.61 20.99
N ILE A 36 0.63 -48.77 21.85
CA ILE A 36 0.56 -47.33 21.62
C ILE A 36 1.92 -46.79 22.09
N LEU A 37 2.74 -46.36 21.13
CA LEU A 37 3.90 -45.52 21.38
C LEU A 37 3.38 -44.24 22.04
N GLN A 38 3.63 -44.13 23.34
CA GLN A 38 3.47 -42.91 24.10
C GLN A 38 4.66 -42.02 23.71
N ILE A 39 4.45 -41.13 22.73
CA ILE A 39 5.40 -40.09 22.38
C ILE A 39 5.35 -39.04 23.50
N ASP A 40 6.54 -38.66 23.97
CA ASP A 40 6.79 -37.66 24.99
C ASP A 40 6.72 -36.29 24.30
N ASP A 41 5.81 -35.39 24.72
CA ASP A 41 5.53 -34.07 24.13
C ASP A 41 6.71 -33.07 24.22
N SER A 42 7.92 -33.53 24.56
CA SER A 42 9.12 -32.70 24.73
C SER A 42 10.26 -33.05 23.75
N GLN A 43 9.96 -33.75 22.65
CA GLN A 43 10.90 -34.04 21.56
C GLN A 43 10.44 -33.56 20.18
N ILE A 44 9.33 -32.81 20.10
CA ILE A 44 8.93 -32.10 18.86
C ILE A 44 9.68 -30.77 18.84
N ILE A 45 11.00 -30.84 18.65
CA ILE A 45 11.75 -29.75 18.03
C ILE A 45 12.05 -30.34 16.66
N ASP A 46 11.12 -30.14 15.74
CA ASP A 46 11.24 -30.59 14.37
C ASP A 46 12.46 -29.90 13.77
N SER A 47 13.52 -30.69 13.55
CA SER A 47 14.66 -30.31 12.72
C SER A 47 14.10 -29.99 11.34
N ILE A 48 14.31 -28.82 10.77
CA ILE A 48 13.99 -28.56 9.36
C ILE A 48 14.76 -29.60 8.51
N ILE A 49 14.09 -30.31 7.59
CA ILE A 49 14.79 -30.93 6.47
C ILE A 49 14.86 -29.82 5.43
N MET A 50 16.02 -29.16 5.34
CA MET A 50 16.35 -28.41 4.13
C MET A 50 16.60 -29.48 3.06
N SER A 51 15.73 -29.54 2.06
CA SER A 51 16.02 -30.14 0.76
C SER A 51 16.09 -28.93 -0.16
N GLU A 52 17.23 -28.49 -0.70
CA GLU A 52 18.36 -29.19 -1.30
C GLU A 52 19.62 -28.28 -1.22
N GLU A 53 20.74 -28.76 -1.76
CA GLU A 53 22.11 -28.17 -1.81
C GLU A 53 22.21 -26.86 -2.61
N ASN A 54 21.15 -26.06 -2.66
CA ASN A 54 20.94 -25.06 -3.70
C ASN A 54 20.10 -23.86 -3.23
N SER A 55 20.28 -23.37 -2.00
CA SER A 55 19.61 -22.14 -1.53
C SER A 55 20.61 -21.02 -1.39
N TYR A 56 20.34 -19.86 -1.99
CA TYR A 56 21.12 -18.66 -1.73
C TYR A 56 20.77 -18.00 -0.40
N VAL A 57 19.95 -18.62 0.45
CA VAL A 57 19.66 -18.12 1.79
C VAL A 57 19.89 -19.20 2.83
N ILE A 58 20.85 -18.94 3.71
CA ILE A 58 21.07 -19.75 4.91
C ILE A 58 20.04 -19.35 5.96
N TRP A 59 18.99 -20.15 6.08
CA TRP A 59 17.90 -19.96 7.04
C TRP A 59 18.27 -20.45 8.46
N ASP A 60 17.91 -19.66 9.47
CA ASP A 60 17.98 -20.02 10.89
C ASP A 60 16.84 -20.96 11.31
N ASN A 61 16.83 -21.37 12.59
CA ASN A 61 15.77 -22.23 13.13
C ASN A 61 14.38 -21.56 13.12
N LEU A 62 13.40 -22.29 12.58
CA LEU A 62 11.98 -21.95 12.56
C LEU A 62 11.42 -21.70 13.98
N THR A 63 10.63 -20.64 14.13
CA THR A 63 9.98 -20.27 15.38
C THR A 63 8.47 -20.16 15.20
N ILE A 64 7.70 -20.81 16.07
CA ILE A 64 6.24 -20.61 16.14
C ILE A 64 5.95 -19.44 17.07
N ILE A 65 5.28 -18.40 16.56
CA ILE A 65 5.07 -17.16 17.32
C ILE A 65 3.68 -17.05 17.95
N ASP A 66 2.69 -17.85 17.49
CA ASP A 66 1.36 -17.96 18.07
C ASP A 66 0.70 -19.35 17.85
N GLU A 67 0.01 -19.88 18.88
CA GLU A 67 -0.81 -21.10 18.83
C GLU A 67 -1.98 -21.04 19.84
N PRO A 68 -3.16 -21.65 19.57
CA PRO A 68 -3.83 -21.92 18.29
C PRO A 68 -5.05 -20.99 18.12
N TYR A 69 -5.00 -20.04 17.17
CA TYR A 69 -6.03 -19.01 17.04
C TYR A 69 -6.33 -18.62 15.59
N ARG A 70 -6.75 -19.55 14.72
CA ARG A 70 -7.18 -19.28 13.32
C ARG A 70 -6.62 -17.97 12.69
N PRO A 71 -5.29 -17.77 12.58
CA PRO A 71 -4.72 -16.55 12.01
C PRO A 71 -5.12 -16.30 10.55
N ALA A 72 -5.04 -15.03 10.15
CA ALA A 72 -5.10 -14.59 8.76
C ALA A 72 -4.16 -13.39 8.54
N SER A 73 -3.63 -13.29 7.31
CA SER A 73 -2.90 -12.14 6.75
C SER A 73 -1.82 -11.54 7.69
N PRO A 74 -0.79 -12.33 8.07
CA PRO A 74 0.33 -11.82 8.82
C PRO A 74 1.14 -10.83 7.97
N THR A 75 1.70 -9.82 8.62
CA THR A 75 2.61 -8.85 8.01
C THR A 75 3.84 -8.68 8.91
N VAL A 76 5.01 -8.57 8.31
CA VAL A 76 6.29 -8.30 8.98
C VAL A 76 6.90 -7.03 8.43
N VAL A 77 7.38 -6.17 9.32
CA VAL A 77 8.09 -4.93 8.99
C VAL A 77 9.18 -4.65 10.03
N THR A 78 10.27 -4.03 9.61
CA THR A 78 11.44 -3.76 10.44
C THR A 78 11.65 -2.26 10.56
N ASP A 79 11.71 -1.77 11.79
CA ASP A 79 11.91 -0.35 12.04
C ASP A 79 13.37 0.09 11.86
N SER A 80 13.61 1.41 11.87
CA SER A 80 14.96 1.98 11.75
C SER A 80 15.92 1.65 12.92
N ASN A 81 15.42 0.99 13.97
CA ASN A 81 16.21 0.47 15.08
C ASN A 81 16.44 -1.06 15.01
N ASN A 82 16.05 -1.71 13.92
CA ASN A 82 16.06 -3.16 13.69
C ASN A 82 15.17 -3.97 14.65
N TYR A 83 14.06 -3.37 15.09
CA TYR A 83 12.99 -4.10 15.76
C TYR A 83 12.11 -4.69 14.68
N VAL A 84 11.87 -5.99 14.73
CA VAL A 84 11.01 -6.67 13.76
C VAL A 84 9.61 -6.76 14.36
N HIS A 85 8.66 -6.10 13.70
CA HIS A 85 7.26 -6.03 14.09
C HIS A 85 6.47 -7.04 13.27
N ILE A 86 5.71 -7.88 13.96
CA ILE A 86 4.84 -8.88 13.33
C ILE A 86 3.41 -8.61 13.77
N LEU A 87 2.51 -8.44 12.82
CA LEU A 87 1.08 -8.28 13.04
C LEU A 87 0.30 -9.38 12.35
N TRP A 88 -0.82 -9.79 12.92
CA TRP A 88 -1.72 -10.78 12.33
C TRP A 88 -3.13 -10.64 12.92
N SER A 89 -4.15 -11.07 12.16
CA SER A 89 -5.52 -11.14 12.65
C SER A 89 -5.94 -12.56 13.02
N THR A 90 -7.09 -12.74 13.68
CA THR A 90 -7.63 -14.05 14.10
C THR A 90 -9.14 -14.16 13.91
N ILE A 91 -9.67 -15.37 13.72
CA ILE A 91 -11.08 -15.59 13.32
C ILE A 91 -12.05 -15.97 14.47
N GLU A 92 -11.60 -16.34 15.68
CA GLU A 92 -12.49 -16.89 16.74
C GLU A 92 -12.52 -16.08 18.07
N ASN A 93 -13.70 -15.98 18.72
CA ASN A 93 -13.97 -15.27 19.99
C ASN A 93 -13.52 -13.79 20.03
N GLY A 94 -14.00 -13.00 19.07
CA GLY A 94 -13.90 -11.55 19.07
C GLY A 94 -12.79 -10.98 18.19
N ARG A 95 -12.36 -11.74 17.17
CA ARG A 95 -11.59 -11.33 15.98
C ARG A 95 -10.70 -10.11 16.21
N SER A 96 -9.45 -10.41 16.54
CA SER A 96 -8.50 -9.44 17.09
C SER A 96 -7.29 -9.28 16.19
N LEU A 97 -6.79 -8.04 16.12
CA LEU A 97 -5.48 -7.72 15.56
C LEU A 97 -4.44 -7.86 16.68
N PHE A 98 -3.41 -8.64 16.42
CA PHE A 98 -2.30 -8.89 17.34
C PHE A 98 -1.02 -8.26 16.84
N HIS A 99 -0.12 -7.97 17.78
CA HIS A 99 1.21 -7.44 17.52
C HIS A 99 2.24 -8.12 18.42
N LYS A 100 3.42 -8.42 17.87
CA LYS A 100 4.58 -8.96 18.59
C LYS A 100 5.87 -8.40 18.00
N ILE A 101 6.90 -8.28 18.85
CA ILE A 101 8.18 -7.67 18.48
C ILE A 101 9.33 -8.64 18.72
N LEU A 102 10.28 -8.74 17.79
CA LEU A 102 11.61 -9.33 18.00
C LEU A 102 12.64 -8.21 18.12
N TYR A 103 13.38 -8.22 19.23
CA TYR A 103 14.42 -7.23 19.51
C TYR A 103 15.76 -7.61 18.83
N PRO A 104 16.63 -6.63 18.49
CA PRO A 104 17.92 -6.86 17.84
C PRO A 104 18.86 -7.85 18.55
N ASN A 105 18.66 -8.07 19.85
CA ASN A 105 19.41 -9.03 20.66
C ASN A 105 18.89 -10.49 20.53
N GLY A 106 17.90 -10.74 19.67
CA GLY A 106 17.28 -12.04 19.42
C GLY A 106 16.22 -12.45 20.46
N THR A 107 15.71 -11.51 21.28
CA THR A 107 14.67 -11.81 22.28
C THR A 107 13.29 -11.34 21.83
N TRP A 108 12.27 -12.14 22.13
CA TRP A 108 10.87 -11.82 21.81
C TRP A 108 10.20 -10.97 22.90
N GLY A 109 9.42 -9.98 22.49
CA GLY A 109 8.45 -9.28 23.32
C GLY A 109 7.18 -10.10 23.61
N ASP A 110 6.37 -9.60 24.54
CA ASP A 110 5.06 -10.18 24.85
C ASP A 110 4.07 -9.95 23.68
N ARG A 111 3.08 -10.85 23.55
CA ARG A 111 1.99 -10.71 22.56
C ARG A 111 0.98 -9.65 23.03
N GLU A 112 0.72 -8.65 22.21
CA GLU A 112 -0.22 -7.57 22.48
C GLU A 112 -1.50 -7.70 21.63
N VAL A 113 -2.66 -7.39 22.22
CA VAL A 113 -3.94 -7.25 21.50
C VAL A 113 -4.08 -5.78 21.14
N VAL A 114 -3.98 -5.46 19.85
CA VAL A 114 -4.13 -4.10 19.34
C VAL A 114 -5.61 -3.70 19.37
N PHE A 115 -6.48 -4.62 18.93
CA PHE A 115 -7.94 -4.40 18.86
C PHE A 115 -8.72 -5.71 19.03
N ASN A 116 -9.97 -5.65 19.50
CA ASN A 116 -10.88 -6.80 19.66
C ASN A 116 -12.31 -6.41 19.27
N SER A 117 -12.86 -7.03 18.22
CA SER A 117 -14.11 -6.59 17.56
C SER A 117 -15.39 -7.28 18.01
N GLY A 118 -15.31 -8.45 18.64
CA GLY A 118 -16.50 -9.21 19.07
C GLY A 118 -17.32 -9.91 17.96
N PHE A 119 -17.42 -9.38 16.73
CA PHE A 119 -18.20 -9.91 15.58
C PHE A 119 -17.66 -9.42 14.19
N GLY A 120 -17.96 -10.13 13.08
CA GLY A 120 -17.76 -9.69 11.67
C GLY A 120 -16.50 -10.19 10.92
N GLU A 121 -16.46 -10.37 9.58
CA GLU A 121 -15.48 -11.02 8.64
C GLU A 121 -13.93 -10.99 8.91
N PRO A 122 -13.05 -11.71 8.15
CA PRO A 122 -11.60 -11.70 8.39
C PRO A 122 -11.01 -10.28 8.25
N ILE A 123 -10.19 -9.87 9.22
CA ILE A 123 -9.49 -8.57 9.20
C ILE A 123 -8.24 -8.74 8.33
N TYR A 124 -8.19 -8.08 7.18
CA TYR A 124 -6.96 -7.94 6.40
C TYR A 124 -6.15 -6.78 6.97
N CYS A 125 -4.84 -6.95 7.15
CA CYS A 125 -3.96 -5.86 7.57
C CYS A 125 -2.69 -5.81 6.74
N HIS A 126 -2.19 -4.60 6.53
CA HIS A 126 -0.89 -4.32 5.94
C HIS A 126 -0.17 -3.28 6.80
N ALA A 127 1.13 -3.47 6.99
CA ALA A 127 1.95 -2.55 7.76
C ALA A 127 3.13 -2.04 6.93
N THR A 128 3.66 -0.89 7.32
CA THR A 128 4.90 -0.30 6.80
C THR A 128 5.53 0.57 7.88
N THR A 129 6.76 1.01 7.68
CA THR A 129 7.52 1.83 8.63
C THR A 129 7.97 3.15 8.01
N ASP A 130 8.08 4.19 8.84
CA ASP A 130 8.70 5.46 8.43
C ASP A 130 10.18 5.54 8.85
N ASP A 131 10.89 6.54 8.34
CA ASP A 131 12.31 6.78 8.61
C ASP A 131 12.64 7.02 10.09
N ILE A 132 11.65 7.40 10.91
CA ILE A 132 11.82 7.66 12.34
C ILE A 132 11.41 6.48 13.23
N GLY A 133 11.04 5.35 12.62
CA GLY A 133 10.76 4.08 13.30
C GLY A 133 9.34 3.95 13.84
N GLN A 134 8.38 4.69 13.29
CA GLN A 134 6.96 4.45 13.55
C GLN A 134 6.44 3.34 12.64
N VAL A 135 5.49 2.56 13.14
CA VAL A 135 4.83 1.50 12.38
C VAL A 135 3.43 1.96 12.03
N HIS A 136 3.15 2.09 10.74
CA HIS A 136 1.88 2.49 10.19
C HIS A 136 1.11 1.24 9.75
N VAL A 137 -0.14 1.11 10.15
CA VAL A 137 -0.95 -0.08 9.88
C VAL A 137 -2.28 0.34 9.30
N ALA A 138 -2.62 -0.19 8.12
CA ALA A 138 -3.95 -0.15 7.58
C ALA A 138 -4.62 -1.52 7.73
N TYR A 139 -5.89 -1.57 8.09
CA TYR A 139 -6.63 -2.81 8.28
C TYR A 139 -8.12 -2.66 7.96
N SER A 140 -8.77 -3.73 7.51
CA SER A 140 -10.22 -3.72 7.24
C SER A 140 -11.03 -4.30 8.39
N TRP A 141 -12.27 -3.82 8.57
CA TRP A 141 -13.19 -4.33 9.59
C TRP A 141 -14.67 -4.12 9.21
N GLY A 142 -15.51 -5.15 9.38
CA GLY A 142 -16.97 -5.08 9.15
C GLY A 142 -17.70 -6.38 9.50
N ALA A 143 -19.04 -6.36 9.47
CA ALA A 143 -19.89 -7.52 9.81
C ALA A 143 -20.00 -8.56 8.67
N GLY A 144 -19.77 -8.12 7.43
CA GLY A 144 -19.81 -8.85 6.14
C GLY A 144 -19.32 -7.94 5.01
N PRO A 145 -19.19 -8.42 3.75
CA PRO A 145 -18.53 -7.70 2.65
C PRO A 145 -19.12 -6.30 2.40
N GLY A 146 -20.45 -6.16 2.43
CA GLY A 146 -21.14 -4.86 2.29
C GLY A 146 -21.11 -3.93 3.52
N SER A 147 -20.34 -4.26 4.56
CA SER A 147 -20.19 -3.42 5.78
C SER A 147 -18.74 -3.32 6.25
N GLN A 148 -17.79 -3.80 5.43
CA GLN A 148 -16.37 -3.67 5.71
C GLN A 148 -15.92 -2.24 5.45
N HIS A 149 -15.05 -1.72 6.29
CA HIS A 149 -14.39 -0.44 6.09
C HIS A 149 -12.89 -0.54 6.34
N THR A 150 -12.14 0.34 5.70
CA THR A 150 -10.69 0.45 5.89
C THR A 150 -10.37 1.43 7.00
N TYR A 151 -9.48 1.03 7.90
CA TYR A 151 -9.02 1.80 9.03
C TYR A 151 -7.50 1.93 9.05
N TYR A 152 -7.02 2.92 9.77
CA TYR A 152 -5.62 3.24 9.97
C TYR A 152 -5.30 3.47 11.45
N ILE A 153 -4.15 2.96 11.89
CA ILE A 153 -3.55 3.19 13.21
C ILE A 153 -2.03 3.32 13.08
N ILE A 154 -1.39 3.98 14.05
CA ILE A 154 0.06 4.11 14.11
C ILE A 154 0.59 3.67 15.48
N TRP A 155 1.73 2.99 15.48
CA TRP A 155 2.49 2.63 16.67
C TRP A 155 3.75 3.49 16.77
N THR A 156 3.94 4.09 17.95
CA THR A 156 5.11 4.92 18.27
C THR A 156 5.60 4.55 19.67
N ASP A 157 6.84 4.05 19.78
CA ASP A 157 7.52 3.78 21.06
C ASP A 157 6.68 2.97 22.08
N GLY A 158 5.95 1.96 21.62
CA GLY A 158 5.13 1.09 22.47
C GLY A 158 3.71 1.60 22.73
N ILE A 159 3.23 2.59 21.99
CA ILE A 159 1.89 3.18 22.13
C ILE A 159 1.18 3.20 20.78
N TRP A 160 -0.04 2.68 20.73
CA TRP A 160 -0.95 2.79 19.58
C TRP A 160 -1.78 4.09 19.64
N SER A 161 -2.04 4.70 18.48
CA SER A 161 -2.98 5.80 18.32
C SER A 161 -4.44 5.35 18.45
N ASP A 162 -5.37 6.31 18.47
CA ASP A 162 -6.78 6.04 18.17
C ASP A 162 -6.92 5.60 16.69
N PHE A 163 -7.97 4.86 16.35
CA PHE A 163 -8.25 4.40 14.99
C PHE A 163 -8.89 5.51 14.14
N GLU A 164 -8.49 5.57 12.88
CA GLU A 164 -8.98 6.51 11.89
C GLU A 164 -9.62 5.72 10.75
N GLN A 165 -10.86 6.03 10.37
CA GLN A 165 -11.45 5.44 9.16
C GLN A 165 -10.81 6.12 7.94
N VAL A 166 -10.42 5.32 6.95
CA VAL A 166 -9.67 5.76 5.78
C VAL A 166 -10.59 6.02 4.61
N ASP A 167 -11.53 5.12 4.35
CA ASP A 167 -12.42 5.06 3.18
C ASP A 167 -13.54 6.09 3.21
N VAL A 168 -13.11 7.32 3.48
CA VAL A 168 -13.96 8.44 3.81
C VAL A 168 -14.00 9.44 2.65
N GLY A 169 -15.07 9.43 1.83
CA GLY A 169 -15.30 10.47 0.81
C GLY A 169 -16.33 10.12 -0.27
N HIS A 170 -16.50 11.02 -1.25
CA HIS A 170 -17.45 10.86 -2.36
C HIS A 170 -17.09 9.81 -3.39
N ASN A 171 -18.01 8.91 -3.65
CA ASN A 171 -18.06 8.21 -4.93
C ASN A 171 -18.80 9.08 -5.96
N PRO A 172 -18.43 9.13 -7.26
CA PRO A 172 -19.30 9.63 -8.34
C PRO A 172 -20.70 8.97 -8.44
N PHE A 173 -21.01 8.00 -7.57
CA PHE A 173 -22.31 7.33 -7.44
C PHE A 173 -23.01 7.60 -6.08
N GLY A 174 -22.40 8.44 -5.21
CA GLY A 174 -22.79 8.67 -3.81
C GLY A 174 -22.22 7.59 -2.86
N GLY A 175 -21.61 7.99 -1.72
CA GLY A 175 -21.47 7.17 -0.49
C GLY A 175 -20.07 6.63 -0.03
N THR A 176 -19.88 6.27 1.28
CA THR A 176 -18.79 5.38 1.77
C THR A 176 -18.92 3.96 1.26
N ILE A 177 -18.21 3.74 0.17
CA ILE A 177 -18.02 2.44 -0.43
C ILE A 177 -17.44 1.49 0.64
N PRO A 178 -18.12 0.38 0.99
CA PRO A 178 -17.52 -0.61 1.85
C PRO A 178 -16.18 -1.02 1.25
N SER A 179 -15.14 -1.16 2.07
CA SER A 179 -13.79 -1.37 1.58
C SER A 179 -13.00 -2.39 2.37
N HIS A 180 -12.09 -3.06 1.68
CA HIS A 180 -11.24 -4.08 2.26
C HIS A 180 -9.92 -4.28 1.50
N ASN A 181 -9.10 -5.21 2.01
CA ASN A 181 -7.76 -5.54 1.53
C ASN A 181 -6.79 -4.33 1.45
N PRO A 182 -6.71 -3.48 2.49
CA PRO A 182 -5.91 -2.27 2.38
C PRO A 182 -4.42 -2.58 2.27
N GLN A 183 -3.75 -1.74 1.49
CA GLN A 183 -2.31 -1.67 1.32
C GLN A 183 -1.86 -0.27 1.73
N ILE A 184 -0.74 -0.16 2.43
CA ILE A 184 -0.23 1.11 2.95
C ILE A 184 1.25 1.28 2.61
N VAL A 185 1.60 2.48 2.15
CA VAL A 185 2.98 2.98 2.05
C VAL A 185 3.08 4.33 2.77
N VAL A 186 4.28 4.74 3.14
CA VAL A 186 4.51 6.01 3.83
C VAL A 186 5.55 6.81 3.06
N ASP A 187 5.27 8.09 2.83
CA ASP A 187 6.23 8.98 2.17
C ASP A 187 7.39 9.38 3.12
N LYS A 188 8.42 10.01 2.57
CA LYS A 188 9.57 10.50 3.33
C LYS A 188 9.24 11.53 4.43
N ASN A 189 8.03 12.09 4.43
CA ASN A 189 7.54 13.01 5.46
C ASN A 189 6.78 12.27 6.57
N GLY A 190 6.63 10.95 6.50
CA GLY A 190 5.85 10.15 7.45
C GLY A 190 4.34 10.20 7.17
N ILE A 191 3.91 10.63 5.97
CA ILE A 191 2.50 10.70 5.61
C ILE A 191 2.07 9.37 5.00
N PRO A 192 1.05 8.69 5.56
CA PRO A 192 0.55 7.44 5.03
C PRO A 192 -0.34 7.63 3.80
N HIS A 193 -0.18 6.71 2.87
CA HIS A 193 -0.92 6.57 1.62
C HIS A 193 -1.54 5.18 1.60
N VAL A 194 -2.87 5.12 1.45
CA VAL A 194 -3.61 3.86 1.52
C VAL A 194 -4.36 3.64 0.22
N ILE A 195 -4.26 2.42 -0.29
CA ILE A 195 -5.05 1.94 -1.42
C ILE A 195 -5.83 0.70 -0.97
N TYR A 196 -7.07 0.58 -1.42
CA TYR A 196 -7.98 -0.48 -1.00
C TYR A 196 -9.03 -0.77 -2.07
N SER A 197 -9.65 -1.94 -1.98
CA SER A 197 -10.75 -2.35 -2.85
C SER A 197 -12.04 -1.77 -2.29
N GLY A 198 -12.77 -1.01 -3.11
CA GLY A 198 -14.17 -0.71 -2.82
C GLY A 198 -15.04 -1.91 -3.16
N VAL A 199 -16.18 -2.06 -2.49
CA VAL A 199 -17.20 -3.09 -2.73
C VAL A 199 -18.36 -2.43 -3.46
N ASP A 200 -18.53 -2.77 -4.73
CA ASP A 200 -19.75 -2.46 -5.48
C ASP A 200 -20.80 -3.51 -5.14
N VAL A 201 -21.71 -3.09 -4.26
CA VAL A 201 -22.79 -3.89 -3.69
C VAL A 201 -23.86 -4.32 -4.72
N ASP A 202 -23.94 -3.66 -5.89
CA ASP A 202 -24.82 -4.03 -7.01
C ASP A 202 -24.16 -4.99 -8.01
N SER A 203 -22.84 -5.20 -7.90
CA SER A 203 -22.11 -6.10 -8.78
C SER A 203 -22.13 -7.52 -8.23
N VAL A 204 -22.78 -8.44 -8.94
CA VAL A 204 -22.76 -9.89 -8.65
C VAL A 204 -21.38 -10.53 -8.94
N ASP A 205 -20.40 -9.70 -9.31
CA ASP A 205 -19.10 -10.14 -9.81
C ASP A 205 -17.98 -9.59 -8.91
N GLU A 206 -17.66 -10.33 -7.85
CA GLU A 206 -16.52 -10.06 -6.96
C GLU A 206 -15.19 -9.96 -7.72
N SER A 207 -15.14 -10.31 -9.01
CA SER A 207 -13.93 -10.24 -9.82
C SER A 207 -13.65 -8.87 -10.45
N PHE A 208 -14.44 -7.84 -10.17
CA PHE A 208 -14.23 -6.51 -10.74
C PHE A 208 -14.57 -5.36 -9.78
N GLN A 209 -13.74 -5.17 -8.75
CA GLN A 209 -13.94 -4.12 -7.76
C GLN A 209 -13.22 -2.81 -8.12
N PRO A 210 -13.80 -1.62 -7.86
CA PRO A 210 -13.10 -0.36 -8.03
C PRO A 210 -11.96 -0.23 -7.01
N LEU A 211 -10.81 0.24 -7.50
CA LEU A 211 -9.61 0.45 -6.71
C LEU A 211 -9.49 1.93 -6.36
N PHE A 212 -9.46 2.23 -5.07
CA PHE A 212 -9.42 3.60 -4.56
C PHE A 212 -8.14 3.87 -3.78
N TYR A 213 -7.66 5.09 -3.94
CA TYR A 213 -6.49 5.61 -3.24
C TYR A 213 -6.87 6.85 -2.44
N GLN A 214 -6.32 6.96 -1.23
CA GLN A 214 -6.38 8.17 -0.41
C GLN A 214 -5.06 8.43 0.32
N LYS A 215 -4.79 9.71 0.56
CA LYS A 215 -3.65 10.21 1.35
C LYS A 215 -4.17 10.82 2.64
N ARG A 216 -3.47 10.61 3.74
CA ARG A 216 -3.79 11.29 5.01
C ARG A 216 -3.36 12.76 4.94
N VAL A 217 -4.27 13.67 5.28
CA VAL A 217 -4.02 15.12 5.33
C VAL A 217 -4.09 15.68 6.75
N GLY A 218 -4.66 14.91 7.68
CA GLY A 218 -4.73 15.27 9.10
C GLY A 218 -5.16 14.08 9.96
N VAL A 219 -5.28 14.28 11.26
CA VAL A 219 -5.75 13.24 12.19
C VAL A 219 -7.22 12.93 11.88
N GLY A 220 -7.49 11.72 11.37
CA GLY A 220 -8.81 11.30 10.94
C GLY A 220 -9.28 11.95 9.63
N LEU A 221 -8.38 12.60 8.88
CA LEU A 221 -8.70 13.30 7.64
C LEU A 221 -7.91 12.69 6.47
N TRP A 222 -8.64 12.29 5.44
CA TRP A 222 -8.12 11.67 4.22
C TRP A 222 -8.61 12.47 3.00
N THR A 223 -7.82 12.50 1.92
CA THR A 223 -8.19 13.15 0.65
C THR A 223 -9.44 12.53 0.02
N SER A 224 -9.98 13.15 -1.03
CA SER A 224 -11.04 12.54 -1.85
C SER A 224 -10.63 11.15 -2.36
N LEU A 225 -11.64 10.32 -2.65
CA LEU A 225 -11.47 9.06 -3.34
C LEU A 225 -10.85 9.30 -4.71
N VAL A 226 -9.59 8.90 -4.87
CA VAL A 226 -8.96 8.86 -6.19
C VAL A 226 -9.21 7.48 -6.77
N PHE A 227 -10.14 7.41 -7.72
CA PHE A 227 -10.33 6.21 -8.53
C PHE A 227 -9.08 5.94 -9.35
N VAL A 228 -8.51 4.75 -9.19
CA VAL A 228 -7.33 4.32 -9.94
C VAL A 228 -7.73 3.50 -11.16
N GLY A 229 -8.63 2.53 -10.96
CA GLY A 229 -8.94 1.51 -11.92
C GLY A 229 -9.84 0.45 -11.31
N TYR A 230 -9.96 -0.68 -12.00
CA TYR A 230 -10.70 -1.83 -11.48
C TYR A 230 -9.74 -3.00 -11.31
N SER A 231 -9.85 -3.68 -10.19
CA SER A 231 -9.03 -4.84 -9.85
C SER A 231 -9.83 -5.81 -8.98
N PRO A 232 -9.63 -7.12 -9.13
CA PRO A 232 -10.13 -8.08 -8.16
C PRO A 232 -9.66 -7.72 -6.73
N PRO A 233 -10.46 -7.98 -5.69
CA PRO A 233 -10.14 -7.74 -4.28
C PRO A 233 -8.72 -8.09 -3.89
N GLY A 234 -7.97 -7.11 -3.38
CA GLY A 234 -6.61 -7.30 -2.89
C GLY A 234 -5.56 -7.71 -3.93
N ASN A 235 -5.87 -7.68 -5.23
CA ASN A 235 -4.95 -8.05 -6.31
C ASN A 235 -4.14 -6.86 -6.87
N TYR A 236 -3.53 -6.12 -5.95
CA TYR A 236 -2.67 -4.98 -6.21
C TYR A 236 -1.58 -4.84 -5.17
N ARG A 237 -0.50 -4.18 -5.56
CA ARG A 237 0.63 -3.85 -4.70
C ARG A 237 1.15 -2.46 -5.01
N MET A 238 1.45 -1.72 -3.95
CA MET A 238 1.90 -0.34 -4.00
C MET A 238 3.24 -0.20 -3.28
N VAL A 239 4.17 0.52 -3.91
CA VAL A 239 5.45 0.94 -3.34
C VAL A 239 5.67 2.42 -3.62
N ILE A 240 6.56 3.06 -2.87
CA ILE A 240 6.96 4.45 -3.09
C ILE A 240 8.48 4.51 -3.27
N ASP A 241 8.94 5.23 -4.29
CA ASP A 241 10.36 5.42 -4.55
C ASP A 241 10.94 6.66 -3.84
N ASP A 242 12.26 6.80 -3.89
CA ASP A 242 13.00 7.94 -3.31
C ASP A 242 12.64 9.30 -3.94
N ASP A 243 12.05 9.29 -5.13
CA ASP A 243 11.60 10.47 -5.86
C ASP A 243 10.14 10.87 -5.52
N ASN A 244 9.54 10.23 -4.50
CA ASN A 244 8.15 10.40 -4.08
C ASN A 244 7.13 10.06 -5.19
N ILE A 245 7.44 9.06 -6.00
CA ILE A 245 6.51 8.49 -6.96
C ILE A 245 5.94 7.22 -6.34
N ILE A 246 4.62 7.20 -6.24
CA ILE A 246 3.87 6.01 -5.89
C ILE A 246 3.77 5.16 -7.14
N HIS A 247 4.27 3.94 -7.06
CA HIS A 247 4.16 2.93 -8.09
C HIS A 247 3.15 1.89 -7.66
N LEU A 248 2.21 1.61 -8.55
CA LEU A 248 1.13 0.69 -8.31
C LEU A 248 1.08 -0.32 -9.44
N VAL A 249 1.05 -1.60 -9.08
CA VAL A 249 0.69 -2.67 -9.99
C VAL A 249 -0.64 -3.27 -9.54
N TYR A 250 -1.52 -3.55 -10.49
CA TYR A 250 -2.80 -4.20 -10.22
C TYR A 250 -3.21 -5.08 -11.39
N SER A 251 -3.93 -6.14 -11.11
CA SER A 251 -4.51 -7.00 -12.14
C SER A 251 -5.92 -6.54 -12.49
N ARG A 252 -6.34 -6.81 -13.71
CA ARG A 252 -7.69 -6.57 -14.23
C ARG A 252 -8.15 -7.79 -15.00
N ARG A 253 -9.38 -8.24 -14.71
CA ARG A 253 -10.04 -9.31 -15.46
C ARG A 253 -10.83 -8.76 -16.65
N ILE A 254 -10.83 -9.45 -17.80
CA ILE A 254 -11.67 -9.10 -18.96
C ILE A 254 -12.62 -10.26 -19.33
N GLY A 255 -13.85 -10.19 -18.82
CA GLY A 255 -14.95 -11.08 -19.19
C GLY A 255 -15.86 -11.37 -18.00
N THR A 256 -16.86 -12.24 -18.16
CA THR A 256 -17.92 -12.51 -17.16
C THR A 256 -17.87 -13.93 -16.57
N SER A 257 -16.81 -14.70 -16.82
CA SER A 257 -16.64 -16.07 -16.30
C SER A 257 -15.30 -16.21 -15.57
N TYR A 258 -15.19 -17.26 -14.74
CA TYR A 258 -13.99 -17.48 -13.94
C TYR A 258 -12.70 -17.64 -14.79
N ASN A 259 -12.86 -17.96 -16.08
CA ASN A 259 -11.79 -18.35 -17.00
C ASN A 259 -11.44 -17.29 -18.06
N THR A 260 -11.29 -16.03 -17.66
CA THR A 260 -11.19 -14.91 -18.61
C THR A 260 -9.82 -14.23 -18.61
N ARG A 261 -9.43 -13.72 -19.79
CA ARG A 261 -8.15 -13.02 -20.01
C ARG A 261 -7.84 -12.03 -18.91
N GLN A 262 -6.60 -12.08 -18.39
CA GLN A 262 -6.09 -11.14 -17.41
C GLN A 262 -5.14 -10.12 -18.04
N GLU A 263 -5.18 -8.92 -17.50
CA GLU A 263 -4.30 -7.82 -17.82
C GLU A 263 -3.63 -7.31 -16.55
N ILE A 264 -2.32 -7.12 -16.60
CA ILE A 264 -1.57 -6.48 -15.52
C ILE A 264 -1.30 -5.05 -15.91
N TYR A 265 -1.73 -4.13 -15.06
CA TYR A 265 -1.56 -2.71 -15.25
C TYR A 265 -0.55 -2.15 -14.27
N TYR A 266 0.22 -1.20 -14.76
CA TYR A 266 1.04 -0.33 -13.95
C TYR A 266 0.48 1.08 -13.99
N ALA A 267 0.41 1.72 -12.84
CA ALA A 267 0.11 3.14 -12.73
C ALA A 267 1.13 3.79 -11.80
N ASP A 268 1.44 5.05 -12.07
CA ASP A 268 2.23 5.87 -11.17
C ASP A 268 1.57 7.19 -10.85
N LYS A 269 2.00 7.77 -9.74
CA LYS A 269 1.50 9.04 -9.24
C LYS A 269 2.57 9.71 -8.40
N HIS A 270 2.98 10.92 -8.78
CA HIS A 270 3.73 11.76 -7.85
C HIS A 270 2.82 12.13 -6.67
N ILE A 271 3.35 12.15 -5.43
CA ILE A 271 2.55 12.40 -4.22
C ILE A 271 1.70 13.69 -4.29
N ASP A 272 2.18 14.71 -4.99
CA ASP A 272 1.53 16.03 -5.16
C ASP A 272 0.52 16.09 -6.32
N SER A 273 0.39 15.02 -7.12
CA SER A 273 -0.60 14.98 -8.21
C SER A 273 -2.00 14.66 -7.67
N SER A 274 -3.05 15.13 -8.32
CA SER A 274 -4.44 14.82 -7.93
C SER A 274 -4.97 13.49 -8.47
N SER A 275 -4.30 12.89 -9.47
CA SER A 275 -4.68 11.60 -10.05
C SER A 275 -3.45 10.75 -10.36
N PHE A 276 -3.67 9.45 -10.59
CA PHE A 276 -2.67 8.61 -11.24
C PHE A 276 -2.50 9.01 -12.71
N GLY A 277 -1.32 8.71 -13.27
CA GLY A 277 -1.07 8.75 -14.71
C GLY A 277 -1.94 7.74 -15.46
N LEU A 278 -1.88 7.77 -16.80
CA LEU A 278 -2.51 6.72 -17.60
C LEU A 278 -1.88 5.39 -17.27
N SER A 279 -2.69 4.38 -16.94
CA SER A 279 -2.17 3.05 -16.65
C SER A 279 -1.59 2.42 -17.90
N ASP A 280 -0.33 1.98 -17.81
CA ASP A 280 0.34 1.21 -18.85
C ASP A 280 -0.02 -0.27 -18.71
N LEU A 281 -0.44 -0.88 -19.81
CA LEU A 281 -0.67 -2.32 -19.87
C LEU A 281 0.69 -3.03 -19.96
N LEU A 282 1.07 -3.74 -18.89
CA LEU A 282 2.35 -4.46 -18.80
C LEU A 282 2.29 -5.81 -19.49
N LEU A 283 1.24 -6.56 -19.18
CA LEU A 283 1.07 -7.93 -19.60
C LEU A 283 -0.39 -8.13 -19.98
N THR A 284 -0.61 -8.78 -21.12
CA THR A 284 -1.91 -9.27 -21.54
C THR A 284 -1.74 -10.76 -21.75
N ASP A 285 -2.52 -11.58 -21.06
CA ASP A 285 -2.39 -13.02 -21.25
C ASP A 285 -2.82 -13.43 -22.67
N PHE A 286 -2.11 -14.41 -23.23
CA PHE A 286 -2.30 -14.93 -24.58
C PHE A 286 -3.35 -16.05 -24.54
N ASN A 287 -4.60 -15.75 -24.93
CA ASN A 287 -5.58 -16.77 -25.35
C ASN A 287 -5.70 -18.04 -24.47
N SER A 288 -5.65 -17.93 -23.14
CA SER A 288 -5.98 -19.04 -22.25
C SER A 288 -7.49 -19.05 -22.01
N GLU A 289 -8.15 -20.18 -22.26
CA GLU A 289 -9.58 -20.39 -22.01
C GLU A 289 -9.85 -20.97 -20.61
N GLN A 290 -8.81 -21.15 -19.78
CA GLN A 290 -8.88 -21.55 -18.37
C GLN A 290 -7.80 -20.81 -17.55
N LEU A 291 -8.23 -19.94 -16.64
CA LEU A 291 -7.41 -19.35 -15.58
C LEU A 291 -8.14 -19.64 -14.26
N TYR A 292 -7.50 -20.34 -13.32
CA TYR A 292 -8.16 -20.82 -12.10
C TYR A 292 -8.31 -19.75 -11.01
N ASP A 293 -7.51 -18.68 -11.03
CA ASP A 293 -7.59 -17.57 -10.07
C ASP A 293 -6.89 -16.29 -10.59
N VAL A 294 -7.10 -15.14 -9.93
CA VAL A 294 -6.37 -13.89 -10.14
C VAL A 294 -5.27 -13.77 -9.08
N PRO A 295 -4.00 -14.03 -9.42
CA PRO A 295 -2.92 -13.88 -8.47
C PRO A 295 -2.55 -12.41 -8.29
N ARG A 296 -2.18 -12.05 -7.05
CA ARG A 296 -1.75 -10.69 -6.71
C ARG A 296 -0.37 -10.43 -7.32
N PRO A 297 -0.21 -9.42 -8.19
CA PRO A 297 1.11 -9.02 -8.67
C PRO A 297 1.92 -8.41 -7.53
N GLU A 298 3.24 -8.63 -7.52
CA GLU A 298 4.18 -8.04 -6.57
C GLU A 298 5.03 -6.97 -7.28
N ILE A 299 5.31 -5.85 -6.62
CA ILE A 299 6.19 -4.79 -7.13
C ILE A 299 7.29 -4.52 -6.12
N ILE A 300 8.53 -4.47 -6.60
CA ILE A 300 9.73 -4.35 -5.77
C ILE A 300 10.65 -3.31 -6.40
N ILE A 301 11.20 -2.41 -5.58
CA ILE A 301 12.23 -1.46 -6.00
C ILE A 301 13.58 -2.06 -5.59
N SER A 302 14.46 -2.28 -6.57
CA SER A 302 15.81 -2.79 -6.35
C SER A 302 16.82 -1.91 -7.09
N ASN A 303 17.76 -1.30 -6.36
CA ASN A 303 18.76 -0.36 -6.91
C ASN A 303 18.15 0.76 -7.80
N GLY A 304 16.97 1.27 -7.42
CA GLY A 304 16.24 2.29 -8.19
C GLY A 304 15.59 1.79 -9.48
N THR A 305 15.61 0.48 -9.72
CA THR A 305 14.85 -0.17 -10.80
C THR A 305 13.56 -0.76 -10.24
N ILE A 306 12.46 -0.60 -10.96
CA ILE A 306 11.16 -1.15 -10.58
C ILE A 306 11.02 -2.51 -11.25
N HIS A 307 10.76 -3.52 -10.43
CA HIS A 307 10.48 -4.88 -10.86
C HIS A 307 9.03 -5.22 -10.53
N VAL A 308 8.34 -5.81 -11.49
CA VAL A 308 6.99 -6.35 -11.31
C VAL A 308 7.06 -7.85 -11.52
N PHE A 309 6.51 -8.60 -10.56
CA PHE A 309 6.41 -10.05 -10.56
C PHE A 309 4.94 -10.45 -10.62
N VAL A 310 4.64 -11.41 -11.48
CA VAL A 310 3.27 -11.86 -11.72
C VAL A 310 3.30 -13.37 -11.79
N GLN A 311 2.44 -14.04 -11.03
CA GLN A 311 2.19 -15.45 -11.25
C GLN A 311 1.16 -15.55 -12.39
N LEU A 312 1.38 -16.42 -13.37
CA LEU A 312 0.35 -16.80 -14.33
C LEU A 312 -0.03 -18.25 -14.05
N ILE A 313 -1.33 -18.51 -14.06
CA ILE A 313 -1.91 -19.82 -13.76
C ILE A 313 -2.66 -20.27 -15.02
N ASN A 314 -1.94 -20.50 -16.12
CA ASN A 314 -2.52 -21.00 -17.37
C ASN A 314 -2.00 -22.42 -17.69
N GLU A 315 -2.74 -23.16 -18.50
CA GLU A 315 -2.43 -24.55 -18.85
C GLU A 315 -1.15 -24.73 -19.68
N TYR A 316 -0.67 -23.67 -20.35
CA TYR A 316 0.41 -23.77 -21.34
C TYR A 316 1.79 -23.36 -20.79
N ALA A 317 1.82 -22.50 -19.77
CA ALA A 317 3.00 -21.98 -19.11
C ALA A 317 2.62 -21.39 -17.73
N PRO A 318 2.20 -22.22 -16.76
CA PRO A 318 2.02 -21.75 -15.39
C PRO A 318 3.38 -21.35 -14.83
N GLY A 319 3.45 -20.28 -14.06
CA GLY A 319 4.73 -19.85 -13.51
C GLY A 319 4.81 -18.42 -13.02
N ILE A 320 5.98 -18.03 -12.50
CA ILE A 320 6.27 -16.63 -12.17
C ILE A 320 6.93 -15.96 -13.38
N TYR A 321 6.43 -14.78 -13.70
CA TYR A 321 6.91 -13.90 -14.74
C TYR A 321 7.37 -12.59 -14.14
N SER A 322 8.26 -11.90 -14.84
CA SER A 322 8.76 -10.60 -14.43
C SER A 322 8.83 -9.60 -15.58
N ALA A 323 8.67 -8.34 -15.23
CA ALA A 323 8.94 -7.20 -16.09
C ALA A 323 9.70 -6.13 -15.28
N LYS A 324 10.62 -5.40 -15.92
CA LYS A 324 11.34 -4.29 -15.27
C LYS A 324 11.18 -2.99 -16.02
N LEU A 325 11.08 -1.89 -15.29
CA LEU A 325 11.05 -0.55 -15.88
C LEU A 325 12.48 -0.02 -16.05
N SER A 326 12.94 0.15 -17.29
CA SER A 326 14.28 0.66 -17.60
C SER A 326 14.21 1.83 -18.58
N ASN A 327 14.78 2.98 -18.20
CA ASN A 327 14.75 4.21 -19.01
C ASN A 327 13.33 4.65 -19.42
N GLY A 328 12.35 4.48 -18.53
CA GLY A 328 10.95 4.84 -18.77
C GLY A 328 10.21 3.94 -19.76
N ASN A 329 10.73 2.75 -20.05
CA ASN A 329 10.02 1.73 -20.82
C ASN A 329 10.13 0.38 -20.12
N TRP A 330 9.06 -0.42 -20.20
CA TRP A 330 9.07 -1.79 -19.73
C TRP A 330 9.90 -2.68 -20.67
N THR A 331 10.65 -3.61 -20.08
CA THR A 331 11.27 -4.70 -20.84
C THR A 331 10.24 -5.71 -21.31
N ASP A 332 10.65 -6.57 -22.24
CA ASP A 332 9.89 -7.78 -22.54
C ASP A 332 9.74 -8.63 -21.26
N ILE A 333 8.59 -9.29 -21.15
CA ILE A 333 8.27 -10.17 -20.02
C ILE A 333 9.23 -11.37 -20.03
N THR A 334 9.78 -11.67 -18.87
CA THR A 334 10.73 -12.78 -18.66
C THR A 334 10.07 -13.84 -17.78
N TYR A 335 10.03 -15.09 -18.26
CA TYR A 335 9.59 -16.25 -17.48
C TYR A 335 10.68 -16.68 -16.50
N LEU A 336 10.32 -16.93 -15.24
CA LEU A 336 11.26 -17.26 -14.17
C LEU A 336 11.21 -18.72 -13.71
N THR A 337 10.01 -19.31 -13.54
CA THR A 337 9.84 -20.68 -12.97
C THR A 337 8.45 -21.25 -13.25
N ASP A 338 8.31 -22.58 -13.42
CA ASP A 338 7.04 -23.33 -13.49
C ASP A 338 6.56 -23.88 -12.13
N LYS A 339 7.40 -23.90 -11.09
CA LYS A 339 7.13 -24.62 -9.81
C LYS A 339 6.09 -23.95 -8.91
N THR A 340 5.23 -23.13 -9.49
CA THR A 340 4.11 -22.51 -8.80
C THR A 340 2.94 -23.50 -8.72
N ALA A 341 2.14 -23.42 -7.66
CA ALA A 341 0.92 -24.23 -7.63
C ALA A 341 -0.09 -23.73 -8.67
N ILE A 342 -0.81 -24.68 -9.26
CA ILE A 342 -1.83 -24.44 -10.31
C ILE A 342 -3.20 -24.10 -9.67
N TYR A 343 -3.35 -24.19 -8.34
CA TYR A 343 -4.62 -24.03 -7.63
C TYR A 343 -4.52 -23.18 -6.35
N GLY A 344 -5.43 -22.21 -6.22
CA GLY A 344 -5.76 -21.49 -4.97
C GLY A 344 -5.16 -20.07 -4.83
N ASP A 345 -5.70 -19.32 -3.84
CA ASP A 345 -5.29 -17.97 -3.41
C ASP A 345 -3.81 -17.91 -2.94
N ILE A 346 -2.87 -18.02 -3.88
CA ILE A 346 -1.43 -17.98 -3.60
C ILE A 346 -0.96 -16.54 -3.80
N ARG A 347 -0.45 -15.95 -2.72
CA ARG A 347 0.09 -14.60 -2.73
C ARG A 347 1.60 -14.63 -2.80
N LEU A 348 2.15 -13.88 -3.76
CA LEU A 348 3.55 -13.52 -3.79
C LEU A 348 3.87 -12.54 -2.65
N ALA A 349 5.05 -12.68 -2.08
CA ALA A 349 5.65 -11.67 -1.23
C ALA A 349 7.14 -11.59 -1.52
N GLY A 350 7.66 -10.40 -1.76
CA GLY A 350 9.08 -10.23 -2.03
C GLY A 350 9.66 -8.96 -1.41
N THR A 351 10.97 -8.94 -1.29
CA THR A 351 11.75 -7.79 -0.84
C THR A 351 13.10 -7.75 -1.55
N ALA A 352 13.79 -6.62 -1.49
CA ALA A 352 15.12 -6.44 -2.05
C ALA A 352 16.15 -6.09 -0.96
N SER A 353 17.36 -6.61 -1.10
CA SER A 353 18.50 -6.20 -0.28
C SER A 353 19.03 -4.83 -0.72
N ASP A 354 19.85 -4.21 0.12
CA ASP A 354 20.58 -2.98 -0.22
C ASP A 354 21.55 -3.15 -1.41
N ARG A 355 21.92 -4.38 -1.75
CA ARG A 355 22.78 -4.69 -2.91
C ARG A 355 21.97 -4.90 -4.18
N GLY A 356 20.65 -4.98 -4.07
CA GLY A 356 19.70 -5.21 -5.15
C GLY A 356 19.40 -6.69 -5.43
N GLU A 357 19.75 -7.58 -4.50
CA GLU A 357 19.33 -8.99 -4.53
C GLU A 357 17.84 -9.05 -4.19
N ILE A 358 17.03 -9.71 -5.00
CA ILE A 358 15.59 -9.83 -4.75
C ILE A 358 15.30 -11.24 -4.25
N ILE A 359 14.52 -11.34 -3.18
CA ILE A 359 13.89 -12.59 -2.77
C ILE A 359 12.38 -12.48 -2.97
N LEU A 360 11.81 -13.49 -3.60
CA LEU A 360 10.38 -13.62 -3.84
C LEU A 360 9.91 -14.94 -3.26
N THR A 361 8.77 -14.99 -2.59
CA THR A 361 8.28 -16.16 -1.86
C THR A 361 6.82 -16.45 -2.15
N TRP A 362 6.45 -17.74 -2.16
CA TRP A 362 5.07 -18.18 -2.35
C TRP A 362 4.79 -19.55 -1.69
N PRO A 363 3.53 -19.83 -1.32
CA PRO A 363 3.10 -21.17 -0.93
C PRO A 363 3.32 -22.28 -1.97
N ARG A 364 3.72 -23.47 -1.51
CA ARG A 364 3.85 -24.69 -2.35
C ARG A 364 2.54 -25.47 -2.55
N ASN A 365 2.41 -26.13 -3.70
CA ASN A 365 1.34 -27.10 -4.01
C ASN A 365 1.40 -28.36 -3.11
N PRO A 366 0.31 -28.78 -2.43
CA PRO A 366 0.28 -29.99 -1.61
C PRO A 366 0.33 -31.34 -2.37
N TYR A 367 0.24 -31.36 -3.70
CA TYR A 367 0.05 -32.60 -4.48
C TYR A 367 1.33 -33.22 -5.10
N ASP A 368 2.45 -32.50 -5.17
CA ASP A 368 3.66 -32.96 -5.89
C ASP A 368 4.45 -34.10 -5.21
N LEU A 369 4.14 -34.48 -3.96
CA LEU A 369 4.96 -35.43 -3.19
C LEU A 369 4.17 -36.50 -2.40
N GLY A 370 2.88 -36.67 -2.67
CA GLY A 370 2.00 -37.51 -1.84
C GLY A 370 1.39 -36.72 -0.66
N PRO A 371 0.87 -37.37 0.39
CA PRO A 371 -0.14 -36.76 1.26
C PRO A 371 0.39 -35.53 2.04
N TRP A 372 -0.08 -34.35 1.64
CA TRP A 372 -0.27 -33.12 2.44
C TRP A 372 0.97 -32.54 3.14
N ILE A 373 2.10 -32.38 2.45
CA ILE A 373 3.22 -31.55 2.94
C ILE A 373 3.11 -30.18 2.29
N GLY A 374 3.12 -29.09 3.05
CA GLY A 374 3.24 -27.74 2.48
C GLY A 374 4.37 -26.94 3.13
N GLY A 375 4.80 -25.91 2.41
CA GLY A 375 6.00 -25.12 2.68
C GLY A 375 6.00 -23.82 1.87
N ILE A 376 7.05 -23.04 2.02
CA ILE A 376 7.28 -21.81 1.25
C ILE A 376 8.38 -22.08 0.23
N HIS A 377 8.07 -21.85 -1.04
CA HIS A 377 9.07 -21.69 -2.07
C HIS A 377 9.62 -20.28 -2.03
N HIS A 378 10.90 -20.14 -2.37
CA HIS A 378 11.46 -18.84 -2.66
C HIS A 378 12.31 -18.88 -3.92
N LEU A 379 12.32 -17.73 -4.59
CA LEU A 379 13.10 -17.44 -5.77
C LEU A 379 14.03 -16.30 -5.41
N GLU A 380 15.30 -16.53 -5.63
CA GLU A 380 16.36 -15.58 -5.37
C GLU A 380 16.89 -15.09 -6.71
N ILE A 381 16.94 -13.77 -6.88
CA ILE A 381 17.20 -13.13 -8.16
C ILE A 381 18.41 -12.22 -8.01
N LEU A 382 19.47 -12.56 -8.75
CA LEU A 382 20.74 -11.85 -8.73
C LEU A 382 20.87 -10.88 -9.91
N GLY A 383 21.07 -9.59 -9.57
CA GLY A 383 21.47 -8.56 -10.52
C GLY A 383 20.44 -8.20 -11.61
N GLU A 384 20.88 -7.42 -12.60
CA GLU A 384 19.99 -6.90 -13.65
C GLU A 384 19.49 -7.95 -14.65
N ASN A 385 20.08 -9.16 -14.68
CA ASN A 385 19.80 -10.19 -15.69
C ASN A 385 18.67 -11.16 -15.30
N MET A 386 18.10 -11.03 -14.09
CA MET A 386 16.98 -11.86 -13.62
C MET A 386 17.29 -13.37 -13.65
N THR A 387 18.54 -13.78 -13.43
CA THR A 387 18.86 -15.19 -13.20
C THR A 387 18.28 -15.58 -11.86
N ALA A 388 17.31 -16.48 -11.90
CA ALA A 388 16.48 -16.81 -10.78
C ALA A 388 16.75 -18.26 -10.41
N THR A 389 17.05 -18.49 -9.14
CA THR A 389 17.26 -19.84 -8.64
C THR A 389 16.31 -20.10 -7.50
N GLU A 390 15.74 -21.29 -7.51
CA GLU A 390 14.69 -21.69 -6.59
C GLU A 390 15.28 -22.47 -5.43
N ALA A 391 14.73 -22.24 -4.24
CA ALA A 391 14.99 -23.06 -3.08
C ALA A 391 13.73 -23.28 -2.24
N GLU A 392 13.68 -24.44 -1.58
CA GLU A 392 12.51 -24.86 -0.82
C GLU A 392 12.73 -24.67 0.68
N LEU A 393 11.81 -23.97 1.33
CA LEU A 393 11.69 -23.99 2.79
C LEU A 393 10.58 -24.98 3.18
N VAL A 394 10.97 -26.24 3.39
CA VAL A 394 10.04 -27.32 3.77
C VAL A 394 9.83 -27.32 5.28
N THR A 395 8.57 -27.18 5.70
CA THR A 395 8.18 -27.48 7.09
C THR A 395 7.97 -28.99 7.22
N GLN A 396 8.55 -29.66 8.22
CA GLN A 396 8.38 -31.12 8.42
C GLN A 396 6.95 -31.56 8.77
N ASN A 397 6.02 -30.61 8.94
CA ASN A 397 4.66 -30.89 9.35
C ASN A 397 3.68 -30.67 8.19
N TYR A 398 2.59 -31.43 8.21
CA TYR A 398 1.47 -31.34 7.27
C TYR A 398 0.81 -29.96 7.35
N THR A 399 1.34 -28.94 6.65
CA THR A 399 0.87 -27.57 6.79
C THR A 399 0.73 -26.88 5.44
N LEU A 400 -0.46 -26.41 5.08
CA LEU A 400 -0.65 -25.53 3.91
C LEU A 400 -0.24 -24.11 4.33
N ALA A 401 0.83 -23.56 3.75
CA ALA A 401 1.29 -22.19 4.03
C ALA A 401 0.42 -21.16 3.27
N PHE A 402 0.10 -20.04 3.89
CA PHE A 402 -0.74 -18.98 3.30
C PHE A 402 -0.25 -17.59 3.69
N ASP A 403 -0.52 -16.62 2.80
CA ASP A 403 -0.22 -15.19 2.96
C ASP A 403 1.19 -14.91 3.51
N PRO A 404 2.27 -15.28 2.79
CA PRO A 404 3.60 -14.89 3.23
C PRO A 404 3.73 -13.36 3.27
N SER A 405 4.53 -12.87 4.20
CA SER A 405 5.04 -11.49 4.22
C SER A 405 6.52 -11.57 4.54
N ILE A 406 7.30 -10.75 3.84
CA ILE A 406 8.76 -10.76 3.93
C ILE A 406 9.27 -9.34 4.05
N ASP A 407 10.34 -9.17 4.80
CA ASP A 407 11.02 -7.89 4.96
C ASP A 407 12.53 -8.08 5.14
N TYR A 408 13.32 -7.06 4.80
CA TYR A 408 14.79 -7.08 4.86
C TYR A 408 15.28 -6.00 5.84
N ASP A 409 16.16 -6.39 6.76
CA ASP A 409 16.73 -5.48 7.76
C ASP A 409 18.11 -4.93 7.38
N SER A 410 18.51 -3.84 8.02
CA SER A 410 19.82 -3.19 7.79
C SER A 410 21.04 -4.02 8.27
N THR A 411 20.83 -5.22 8.78
CA THR A 411 21.88 -6.16 9.25
C THR A 411 22.10 -7.34 8.32
N ASP A 412 21.61 -7.23 7.08
CA ASP A 412 21.68 -8.25 6.04
C ASP A 412 20.93 -9.52 6.47
N LYS A 413 19.74 -9.32 7.05
CA LYS A 413 18.83 -10.40 7.40
C LYS A 413 17.49 -10.24 6.72
N ILE A 414 16.96 -11.39 6.34
CA ILE A 414 15.63 -11.52 5.79
C ILE A 414 14.72 -12.04 6.89
N HIS A 415 13.51 -11.49 6.99
CA HIS A 415 12.49 -11.87 7.95
C HIS A 415 11.25 -12.34 7.20
N LEU A 416 10.83 -13.58 7.43
CA LEU A 416 9.70 -14.18 6.75
C LEU A 416 8.66 -14.64 7.77
N VAL A 417 7.41 -14.28 7.54
CA VAL A 417 6.25 -14.70 8.34
C VAL A 417 5.16 -15.26 7.42
N TRP A 418 4.47 -16.30 7.89
CA TRP A 418 3.28 -16.86 7.23
C TRP A 418 2.39 -17.55 8.25
N TRP A 419 1.20 -17.94 7.83
CA TRP A 419 0.31 -18.79 8.62
C TRP A 419 0.01 -20.10 7.93
N ASP A 420 -0.45 -21.09 8.71
CA ASP A 420 -0.75 -22.42 8.18
C ASP A 420 -2.16 -22.97 8.47
N ASN A 421 -2.52 -24.04 7.75
CA ASN A 421 -3.72 -24.83 7.99
C ASN A 421 -3.35 -26.31 8.21
N ILE A 422 -3.15 -26.71 9.47
CA ILE A 422 -2.77 -28.09 9.86
C ILE A 422 -4.00 -29.02 9.96
N ASP A 423 -5.13 -28.49 10.45
CA ASP A 423 -6.46 -29.11 10.52
C ASP A 423 -7.48 -27.97 10.66
N SER A 424 -8.74 -28.20 10.28
CA SER A 424 -9.92 -27.32 10.39
C SER A 424 -10.07 -26.51 11.70
N ASN A 425 -9.35 -26.86 12.78
CA ASN A 425 -9.39 -26.20 14.08
C ASN A 425 -8.04 -25.67 14.61
N LEU A 426 -6.91 -25.87 13.91
CA LEU A 426 -5.57 -25.45 14.36
C LEU A 426 -4.81 -24.76 13.22
N ARG A 427 -4.59 -23.45 13.39
CA ARG A 427 -3.75 -22.61 12.52
C ARG A 427 -2.71 -21.90 13.40
N ARG A 428 -1.49 -21.75 12.89
CA ARG A 428 -0.34 -21.15 13.58
C ARG A 428 0.29 -20.04 12.74
N VAL A 429 1.06 -19.18 13.39
CA VAL A 429 1.91 -18.19 12.72
C VAL A 429 3.37 -18.59 12.91
N TYR A 430 4.10 -18.69 11.81
CA TYR A 430 5.51 -19.05 11.77
C TYR A 430 6.37 -17.85 11.45
N TYR A 431 7.57 -17.85 11.99
CA TYR A 431 8.61 -16.88 11.72
C TYR A 431 9.94 -17.59 11.50
N ILE A 432 10.69 -17.13 10.51
CA ILE A 432 12.07 -17.54 10.26
C ILE A 432 12.89 -16.33 9.80
N GLN A 433 14.21 -16.39 9.98
CA GLN A 433 15.14 -15.39 9.48
C GLN A 433 16.29 -16.07 8.74
N GLY A 434 16.92 -15.39 7.78
CA GLY A 434 18.01 -15.95 6.98
C GLY A 434 19.01 -14.89 6.51
N ARG A 435 20.06 -15.32 5.81
CA ARG A 435 21.11 -14.49 5.19
C ARG A 435 21.46 -14.99 3.80
N PHE A 436 21.85 -14.10 2.89
CA PHE A 436 22.27 -14.50 1.54
C PHE A 436 23.63 -15.24 1.50
N ASP A 437 23.75 -16.21 0.60
CA ASP A 437 24.87 -17.12 0.25
C ASP A 437 24.80 -17.36 -1.26
N ASN A 438 25.33 -16.44 -2.07
CA ASN A 438 25.01 -16.31 -3.50
C ASN A 438 25.67 -17.35 -4.40
N ASP A 439 26.53 -18.21 -3.86
CA ASP A 439 27.16 -19.28 -4.61
C ASP A 439 26.92 -20.67 -4.02
N ARG A 440 26.32 -20.74 -2.82
CA ARG A 440 25.75 -21.95 -2.20
C ARG A 440 26.78 -22.91 -1.63
N ASP A 441 27.99 -22.42 -1.39
CA ASP A 441 29.06 -23.20 -0.78
C ASP A 441 28.83 -23.45 0.73
N GLY A 442 27.83 -22.80 1.33
CA GLY A 442 27.50 -22.87 2.75
C GLY A 442 28.12 -21.77 3.61
N LEU A 443 28.74 -20.75 3.00
CA LEU A 443 29.22 -19.53 3.62
C LEU A 443 28.31 -18.36 3.21
N SER A 444 27.86 -17.55 4.18
CA SER A 444 27.08 -16.37 3.79
C SER A 444 27.95 -15.33 3.08
N ASN A 445 27.40 -14.56 2.14
CA ASN A 445 28.09 -13.47 1.44
C ASN A 445 28.82 -12.52 2.42
N THR A 446 28.20 -12.28 3.58
CA THR A 446 28.77 -11.47 4.65
C THR A 446 30.00 -12.13 5.26
N ASP A 447 30.01 -13.44 5.47
CA ASP A 447 31.14 -14.18 6.02
C ASP A 447 32.26 -14.34 5.00
N GLU A 448 31.94 -14.58 3.73
CA GLU A 448 32.92 -14.65 2.66
C GLU A 448 33.70 -13.34 2.51
N ILE A 449 33.01 -12.21 2.37
CA ILE A 449 33.65 -10.90 2.23
C ILE A 449 34.47 -10.52 3.48
N ASN A 450 33.95 -10.80 4.69
CA ASN A 450 34.51 -10.27 5.93
C ASN A 450 35.46 -11.23 6.66
N ILE A 451 35.37 -12.54 6.39
CA ILE A 451 36.06 -13.59 7.13
C ILE A 451 36.94 -14.44 6.21
N HIS A 452 36.38 -15.01 5.14
CA HIS A 452 37.05 -16.03 4.32
C HIS A 452 37.87 -15.45 3.16
N LEU A 453 37.47 -14.28 2.65
CA LEU A 453 38.05 -13.58 1.50
C LEU A 453 37.94 -14.35 0.17
N THR A 454 36.95 -15.23 0.08
CA THR A 454 36.44 -15.91 -1.13
C THR A 454 35.53 -14.94 -1.93
N ASP A 455 35.23 -15.26 -3.18
CA ASP A 455 34.32 -14.47 -4.00
C ASP A 455 32.88 -14.93 -3.77
N PRO A 456 31.98 -14.11 -3.18
CA PRO A 456 30.62 -14.51 -2.81
C PRO A 456 29.67 -14.63 -4.00
N LEU A 457 30.17 -15.04 -5.15
CA LEU A 457 29.46 -15.29 -6.39
C LEU A 457 30.06 -16.51 -7.09
N ASP A 458 31.01 -17.19 -6.47
CA ASP A 458 31.84 -18.24 -7.03
C ASP A 458 32.10 -19.31 -5.96
N ALA A 459 31.34 -20.40 -6.02
CA ALA A 459 31.30 -21.43 -4.98
C ALA A 459 32.66 -22.10 -4.78
N ASP A 460 33.53 -21.98 -5.79
CA ASP A 460 34.86 -22.55 -5.87
C ASP A 460 35.80 -21.44 -6.38
N SER A 461 36.22 -20.57 -5.45
CA SER A 461 37.04 -19.38 -5.77
C SER A 461 38.38 -19.69 -6.46
N ASP A 462 38.82 -20.94 -6.53
CA ASP A 462 40.07 -21.35 -7.17
C ASP A 462 39.94 -22.31 -8.36
N ASP A 463 38.71 -22.65 -8.76
CA ASP A 463 38.33 -23.47 -9.92
C ASP A 463 38.90 -24.90 -9.87
N ASP A 464 38.86 -25.57 -8.72
CA ASP A 464 39.43 -26.91 -8.50
C ASP A 464 38.43 -28.06 -8.30
N GLY A 465 37.15 -27.72 -8.19
CA GLY A 465 36.04 -28.63 -7.94
C GLY A 465 35.73 -28.87 -6.46
N PHE A 466 36.40 -28.20 -5.53
CA PHE A 466 36.14 -28.26 -4.09
C PHE A 466 35.54 -26.95 -3.59
N GLU A 467 34.24 -26.93 -3.31
CA GLU A 467 33.56 -25.70 -2.90
C GLU A 467 34.15 -25.08 -1.62
N ASP A 468 34.28 -23.75 -1.59
CA ASP A 468 34.97 -22.96 -0.57
C ASP A 468 34.49 -23.29 0.86
N GLY A 469 33.19 -23.41 1.06
CA GLY A 469 32.59 -23.76 2.34
C GLY A 469 32.77 -25.23 2.73
N GLU A 470 32.73 -26.16 1.78
CA GLU A 470 33.09 -27.56 2.01
C GLU A 470 34.57 -27.68 2.38
N GLU A 471 35.43 -27.00 1.65
CA GLU A 471 36.86 -26.99 1.80
C GLU A 471 37.26 -26.37 3.15
N TYR A 472 36.65 -25.24 3.51
CA TYR A 472 36.83 -24.63 4.83
C TYR A 472 36.49 -25.60 5.96
N ASN A 473 35.35 -26.30 5.85
CA ASN A 473 34.93 -27.29 6.84
C ASN A 473 35.86 -28.51 6.88
N PHE A 474 36.34 -28.97 5.73
CA PHE A 474 37.30 -30.07 5.61
C PHE A 474 38.62 -29.75 6.34
N TRP A 475 39.21 -28.58 6.08
CA TRP A 475 40.47 -28.18 6.72
C TRP A 475 40.31 -27.88 8.21
N ILE A 476 39.20 -27.23 8.62
CA ILE A 476 38.89 -27.06 10.04
C ILE A 476 38.73 -28.43 10.73
N GLY A 477 38.08 -29.40 10.08
CA GLY A 477 37.95 -30.78 10.54
C GLY A 477 39.29 -31.49 10.75
N ARG A 478 40.28 -31.22 9.87
CA ARG A 478 41.69 -31.66 10.02
C ARG A 478 42.47 -30.89 11.10
N SER A 479 41.80 -30.05 11.90
CA SER A 479 42.35 -29.24 13.01
C SER A 479 43.30 -28.12 12.58
N TYR A 480 43.17 -27.62 11.35
CA TYR A 480 43.77 -26.35 10.95
C TYR A 480 43.05 -25.17 11.64
N ASN A 481 43.67 -24.00 11.62
CA ASN A 481 43.06 -22.79 12.20
C ASN A 481 42.27 -22.04 11.10
N VAL A 482 41.33 -21.17 11.50
CA VAL A 482 40.49 -20.39 10.57
C VAL A 482 41.30 -19.72 9.46
N SER A 483 42.40 -19.04 9.79
CA SER A 483 43.21 -18.35 8.77
C SER A 483 43.99 -19.25 7.81
N THR A 484 44.16 -20.54 8.13
CA THR A 484 44.82 -21.50 7.24
C THR A 484 43.80 -22.25 6.40
N ALA A 485 42.65 -22.61 6.99
CA ALA A 485 41.53 -23.17 6.24
C ALA A 485 41.08 -22.21 5.13
N SER A 486 40.83 -20.94 5.46
CA SER A 486 40.43 -19.92 4.48
C SER A 486 41.53 -19.51 3.49
N SER A 487 42.76 -20.01 3.62
CA SER A 487 43.80 -19.78 2.61
C SER A 487 43.95 -20.94 1.64
N TYR A 488 43.32 -22.08 1.94
CA TYR A 488 43.29 -23.23 1.04
C TYR A 488 42.12 -23.14 0.05
N CYS A 489 41.00 -22.52 0.48
CA CYS A 489 39.90 -21.93 -0.33
C CYS A 489 40.30 -20.97 -1.46
N LEU A 490 41.58 -20.90 -1.82
CA LEU A 490 42.15 -20.01 -2.83
C LEU A 490 43.37 -20.66 -3.52
N ASN A 491 43.55 -21.98 -3.39
CA ASN A 491 44.65 -22.77 -3.93
C ASN A 491 44.23 -24.17 -4.45
N ASN A 492 43.95 -24.23 -5.74
CA ASN A 492 43.49 -25.38 -6.52
C ASN A 492 44.35 -26.66 -6.66
N ASP A 493 45.50 -26.72 -5.97
CA ASP A 493 46.44 -27.85 -6.03
C ASP A 493 47.41 -27.70 -4.83
N VAL A 494 47.00 -28.19 -3.66
CA VAL A 494 47.73 -28.00 -2.40
C VAL A 494 49.09 -28.69 -2.39
N ASP A 495 49.25 -29.80 -3.11
CA ASP A 495 50.48 -30.60 -3.09
C ASP A 495 51.35 -30.52 -4.35
N SER A 496 50.84 -29.87 -5.40
CA SER A 496 51.47 -29.59 -6.69
C SER A 496 51.71 -30.80 -7.59
N ASP A 497 50.78 -31.73 -7.68
CA ASP A 497 50.91 -32.97 -8.46
C ASP A 497 50.20 -33.00 -9.82
N THR A 498 49.50 -31.91 -10.17
CA THR A 498 48.76 -31.65 -11.41
C THR A 498 47.33 -32.20 -11.48
N ILE A 499 46.87 -32.85 -10.42
CA ILE A 499 45.46 -33.13 -10.15
C ILE A 499 44.93 -32.03 -9.23
N TYR A 500 43.63 -31.73 -9.31
CA TYR A 500 42.99 -30.69 -8.49
C TYR A 500 42.46 -31.29 -7.18
N ASP A 501 42.47 -30.52 -6.09
CA ASP A 501 42.13 -31.03 -4.77
C ASP A 501 40.68 -31.52 -4.72
N GLY A 502 39.75 -30.85 -5.42
CA GLY A 502 38.36 -31.31 -5.58
C GLY A 502 38.24 -32.70 -6.20
N TRP A 503 38.95 -32.96 -7.30
CA TRP A 503 38.92 -34.29 -7.93
C TRP A 503 39.53 -35.37 -7.03
N GLU A 504 40.57 -35.04 -6.26
CA GLU A 504 41.14 -35.97 -5.28
C GLU A 504 40.23 -36.22 -4.08
N TYR A 505 39.49 -35.20 -3.65
CA TYR A 505 38.52 -35.30 -2.56
C TYR A 505 37.38 -36.27 -2.89
N ASP A 506 36.84 -36.19 -4.11
CA ASP A 506 35.74 -37.03 -4.58
C ASP A 506 36.16 -38.50 -4.82
N ASN A 507 37.43 -38.72 -5.18
CA ASN A 507 37.93 -40.04 -5.57
C ASN A 507 38.57 -40.81 -4.40
N ALA A 508 37.80 -41.73 -3.84
CA ALA A 508 38.16 -42.52 -2.66
C ALA A 508 39.51 -43.25 -2.81
N GLY A 509 40.57 -42.71 -2.20
CA GLY A 509 41.90 -43.30 -2.22
C GLY A 509 43.01 -42.35 -2.67
N LEU A 510 42.63 -41.21 -3.23
CA LEU A 510 43.47 -40.03 -3.44
C LEU A 510 43.44 -39.14 -2.19
N ASP A 511 44.44 -38.29 -1.98
CA ASP A 511 44.53 -37.40 -0.82
C ASP A 511 45.13 -36.07 -1.28
N PRO A 512 44.37 -34.95 -1.21
CA PRO A 512 44.78 -33.61 -1.67
C PRO A 512 46.09 -33.01 -1.09
N ASP A 513 46.79 -33.74 -0.20
CA ASP A 513 48.07 -33.35 0.40
C ASP A 513 49.16 -34.44 0.14
N ASN A 514 48.97 -35.30 -0.88
CA ASN A 514 49.81 -36.45 -1.21
C ASN A 514 50.08 -36.70 -2.73
N ALA A 515 51.03 -35.96 -3.29
CA ALA A 515 51.45 -35.96 -4.70
C ALA A 515 51.95 -37.26 -5.38
N THR A 516 51.66 -38.47 -4.89
CA THR A 516 52.21 -39.74 -5.38
C THR A 516 51.17 -40.71 -5.92
N ASP A 517 49.90 -40.48 -5.62
CA ASP A 517 48.76 -41.25 -6.09
C ASP A 517 48.35 -40.90 -7.53
N ALA A 518 48.67 -39.72 -8.08
CA ALA A 518 48.45 -39.37 -9.50
C ALA A 518 49.04 -40.34 -10.55
N THR A 519 50.04 -41.16 -10.20
CA THR A 519 50.71 -42.09 -11.15
C THR A 519 50.29 -43.56 -10.99
N LEU A 520 49.22 -43.80 -10.26
CA LEU A 520 48.65 -45.14 -10.07
C LEU A 520 47.58 -45.41 -11.14
N ASP A 521 47.49 -46.66 -11.56
CA ASP A 521 46.40 -47.22 -12.38
C ASP A 521 45.66 -48.12 -11.39
N MET A 522 44.55 -47.62 -10.87
CA MET A 522 43.91 -48.15 -9.67
C MET A 522 42.90 -49.27 -10.02
N ASP A 523 42.26 -49.21 -11.18
CA ASP A 523 41.22 -50.12 -11.65
C ASP A 523 41.68 -51.14 -12.72
N LEU A 524 42.86 -50.95 -13.32
CA LEU A 524 43.52 -51.80 -14.32
C LEU A 524 42.84 -51.85 -15.69
N ASP A 525 42.22 -50.76 -16.12
CA ASP A 525 41.55 -50.63 -17.43
C ASP A 525 42.55 -50.36 -18.59
N GLY A 526 43.71 -49.78 -18.28
CA GLY A 526 44.78 -49.43 -19.21
C GLY A 526 45.22 -47.96 -19.24
N ILE A 527 44.61 -47.07 -18.45
CA ILE A 527 45.05 -45.68 -18.20
C ILE A 527 45.42 -45.47 -16.71
N ASP A 528 46.06 -44.35 -16.35
CA ASP A 528 46.43 -44.01 -14.95
C ASP A 528 45.61 -42.80 -14.46
N ASN A 529 45.57 -42.52 -13.15
CA ASN A 529 44.75 -41.45 -12.55
C ASN A 529 44.93 -40.08 -13.24
N ALA A 530 46.17 -39.73 -13.64
CA ALA A 530 46.42 -38.50 -14.38
C ALA A 530 45.91 -38.56 -15.84
N GLN A 531 45.89 -39.73 -16.48
CA GLN A 531 45.29 -39.96 -17.79
C GLN A 531 43.76 -40.02 -17.75
N GLU A 532 43.18 -40.48 -16.64
CA GLU A 532 41.74 -40.47 -16.35
C GLU A 532 41.27 -39.03 -16.15
N TRP A 533 41.96 -38.26 -15.29
CA TRP A 533 41.76 -36.81 -15.17
C TRP A 533 41.95 -36.09 -16.50
N ALA A 534 42.88 -36.53 -17.35
CA ALA A 534 43.07 -35.90 -18.66
C ALA A 534 41.86 -36.04 -19.61
N GLN A 535 40.92 -36.97 -19.37
CA GLN A 535 39.67 -37.08 -20.13
C GLN A 535 38.74 -35.89 -19.89
N PHE A 536 38.82 -35.23 -18.72
CA PHE A 536 38.08 -34.00 -18.41
C PHE A 536 38.29 -32.92 -19.48
N PHE A 537 39.54 -32.77 -19.97
CA PHE A 537 39.86 -31.79 -21.02
C PHE A 537 39.31 -32.15 -22.41
N ILE A 538 38.79 -33.37 -22.61
CA ILE A 538 38.23 -33.88 -23.87
C ILE A 538 36.70 -33.88 -23.82
N TYR A 539 36.12 -34.45 -22.76
CA TYR A 539 34.68 -34.73 -22.66
C TYR A 539 33.95 -33.83 -21.66
N GLY A 540 34.67 -33.05 -20.84
CA GLY A 540 34.10 -32.23 -19.78
C GLY A 540 34.01 -32.93 -18.43
N GLU A 541 34.28 -34.24 -18.41
CA GLU A 541 34.30 -35.10 -17.22
C GLU A 541 35.44 -36.12 -17.33
N ALA A 542 35.92 -36.61 -16.18
CA ALA A 542 36.97 -37.62 -16.09
C ALA A 542 36.37 -39.01 -15.86
N THR A 543 37.08 -40.06 -16.27
CA THR A 543 36.73 -41.44 -15.96
C THR A 543 37.01 -41.75 -14.48
N ASP A 544 36.23 -42.63 -13.85
CA ASP A 544 36.41 -42.96 -12.42
C ASP A 544 37.66 -43.84 -12.24
N PRO A 545 38.71 -43.36 -11.53
CA PRO A 545 39.95 -44.11 -11.29
C PRO A 545 39.78 -45.44 -10.54
N ASN A 546 38.59 -45.70 -10.01
CA ASN A 546 38.23 -46.94 -9.31
C ASN A 546 37.31 -47.86 -10.11
N ASN A 547 36.85 -47.44 -11.30
CA ASN A 547 35.90 -48.17 -12.12
C ASN A 547 36.37 -48.31 -13.56
N ASN A 548 36.64 -49.55 -13.97
CA ASN A 548 37.22 -49.87 -15.27
C ASN A 548 36.24 -49.85 -16.46
N ASP A 549 35.04 -49.30 -16.25
CA ASP A 549 33.85 -49.29 -17.11
C ASP A 549 32.87 -48.26 -16.48
N THR A 550 33.18 -46.98 -16.69
CA THR A 550 32.58 -45.84 -15.98
C THR A 550 31.10 -45.68 -16.31
N ASP A 551 30.71 -45.83 -17.58
CA ASP A 551 29.30 -45.76 -18.00
C ASP A 551 28.54 -47.06 -17.75
N GLY A 552 29.21 -48.21 -17.64
CA GLY A 552 28.57 -49.48 -17.33
C GLY A 552 27.91 -50.15 -18.54
N ASP A 553 28.28 -49.76 -19.75
CA ASP A 553 27.84 -50.39 -20.99
C ASP A 553 28.58 -51.71 -21.28
N THR A 554 29.60 -52.06 -20.48
CA THR A 554 30.46 -53.26 -20.61
C THR A 554 31.63 -53.17 -21.58
N LEU A 555 31.81 -52.05 -22.27
CA LEU A 555 33.09 -51.60 -22.78
C LEU A 555 33.97 -51.16 -21.59
N LEU A 556 35.24 -50.90 -21.85
CA LEU A 556 36.15 -50.45 -20.79
C LEU A 556 36.58 -49.06 -21.19
N ASP A 557 36.75 -48.14 -20.25
CA ASP A 557 37.10 -46.75 -20.54
C ASP A 557 38.35 -46.67 -21.42
N GLY A 558 39.39 -47.41 -21.04
CA GLY A 558 40.61 -47.56 -21.83
C GLY A 558 40.38 -48.19 -23.22
N ALA A 559 39.40 -49.06 -23.40
CA ALA A 559 39.03 -49.61 -24.71
C ALA A 559 38.30 -48.60 -25.59
N GLU A 560 37.43 -47.78 -25.02
CA GLU A 560 36.67 -46.76 -25.72
C GLU A 560 37.56 -45.61 -26.16
N VAL A 561 38.32 -45.04 -25.22
CA VAL A 561 39.29 -43.97 -25.45
C VAL A 561 40.36 -44.39 -26.46
N LEU A 562 40.85 -45.64 -26.39
CA LEU A 562 41.96 -46.10 -27.23
C LEU A 562 41.52 -46.81 -28.53
N THR A 563 40.29 -47.31 -28.64
CA THR A 563 39.86 -48.22 -29.74
C THR A 563 38.55 -47.85 -30.42
N HIS A 564 37.44 -47.67 -29.68
CA HIS A 564 36.09 -47.54 -30.24
C HIS A 564 35.69 -46.10 -30.55
N LEU A 565 36.27 -45.14 -29.84
CA LEU A 565 35.98 -43.70 -29.95
C LEU A 565 34.53 -43.33 -29.60
N THR A 566 33.87 -44.22 -28.85
CA THR A 566 32.66 -43.95 -28.06
C THR A 566 33.05 -43.11 -26.84
N ASN A 567 32.05 -42.53 -26.18
CA ASN A 567 32.26 -41.74 -24.97
C ASN A 567 32.24 -42.66 -23.75
N PRO A 568 33.35 -42.87 -23.01
CA PRO A 568 33.42 -43.79 -21.87
C PRO A 568 32.61 -43.37 -20.63
N LEU A 569 31.78 -42.33 -20.78
CA LEU A 569 30.95 -41.74 -19.76
C LEU A 569 29.46 -41.81 -20.12
N GLU A 570 29.11 -42.34 -21.30
CA GLU A 570 27.74 -42.42 -21.78
C GLU A 570 27.46 -43.81 -22.33
N GLU A 571 26.51 -44.53 -21.70
CA GLU A 571 26.13 -45.87 -22.15
C GLU A 571 25.60 -45.88 -23.59
N ASP A 572 25.09 -44.73 -24.07
CA ASP A 572 24.52 -44.47 -25.39
C ASP A 572 25.12 -43.16 -25.93
N SER A 573 26.10 -43.26 -26.83
CA SER A 573 26.83 -42.11 -27.36
C SER A 573 26.02 -41.24 -28.33
N ASP A 574 24.83 -41.67 -28.78
CA ASP A 574 24.02 -40.91 -29.75
C ASP A 574 22.58 -40.59 -29.33
N PHE A 575 22.16 -41.08 -28.17
CA PHE A 575 20.91 -40.79 -27.45
C PHE A 575 19.65 -41.25 -28.19
N ASP A 576 19.67 -42.46 -28.75
CA ASP A 576 18.50 -43.09 -29.35
C ASP A 576 17.82 -44.14 -28.49
N GLU A 577 18.29 -44.35 -27.25
CA GLU A 577 17.84 -45.37 -26.29
C GLU A 577 18.46 -46.78 -26.51
N LEU A 578 19.50 -46.91 -27.34
CA LEU A 578 20.32 -48.12 -27.48
C LEU A 578 21.74 -47.91 -26.95
N ARG A 579 22.33 -48.95 -26.34
CA ARG A 579 23.68 -48.84 -25.75
C ARG A 579 24.80 -49.10 -26.75
N ASP A 580 25.93 -48.43 -26.59
CA ASP A 580 27.10 -48.54 -27.45
C ASP A 580 27.58 -49.99 -27.61
N ASP A 581 27.61 -50.76 -26.52
CA ASP A 581 27.95 -52.19 -26.56
C ASP A 581 26.95 -53.04 -27.37
N GLU A 582 25.65 -52.75 -27.25
CA GLU A 582 24.54 -53.44 -27.92
C GLU A 582 24.60 -53.19 -29.42
N GLU A 583 24.94 -51.97 -29.82
CA GLU A 583 25.05 -51.55 -31.22
C GLU A 583 26.32 -52.06 -31.92
N LEU A 584 27.36 -52.39 -31.16
CA LEU A 584 28.58 -53.00 -31.70
C LEU A 584 28.44 -54.52 -31.98
N VAL A 585 27.35 -55.13 -31.52
CA VAL A 585 27.03 -56.54 -31.72
C VAL A 585 25.63 -56.72 -32.32
N LEU A 586 25.20 -57.97 -32.57
CA LEU A 586 23.83 -58.23 -33.02
C LEU A 586 22.89 -58.07 -31.81
N GLY A 587 22.05 -57.04 -31.84
CA GLY A 587 21.01 -56.76 -30.85
C GLY A 587 19.93 -57.84 -30.74
N ALA A 588 19.03 -57.69 -29.76
CA ALA A 588 17.95 -58.66 -29.50
C ALA A 588 16.90 -58.73 -30.62
N ASP A 589 16.69 -57.61 -31.29
CA ASP A 589 15.89 -57.40 -32.51
C ASP A 589 16.52 -58.03 -33.77
N GLY A 590 17.84 -58.26 -33.74
CA GLY A 590 18.63 -58.87 -34.80
C GLY A 590 19.31 -57.87 -35.74
N TYR A 591 19.35 -56.58 -35.38
CA TYR A 591 19.98 -55.52 -36.14
C TYR A 591 21.32 -55.09 -35.49
N ILE A 592 22.09 -54.31 -36.24
CA ILE A 592 23.35 -53.67 -35.79
C ILE A 592 23.24 -52.25 -36.32
N THR A 593 23.10 -51.31 -35.42
CA THR A 593 23.02 -49.87 -35.67
C THR A 593 24.41 -49.26 -35.52
N ASN A 594 24.52 -47.95 -35.37
CA ASN A 594 25.82 -47.31 -35.24
C ASN A 594 25.79 -46.36 -34.04
N PRO A 595 26.67 -46.56 -33.05
CA PRO A 595 26.67 -45.87 -31.75
C PRO A 595 27.16 -44.42 -31.79
N LEU A 596 26.90 -43.75 -32.90
CA LEU A 596 27.25 -42.36 -33.16
C LEU A 596 26.17 -41.69 -34.05
N LEU A 597 25.05 -42.36 -34.32
CA LEU A 597 23.94 -41.94 -35.18
C LEU A 597 22.57 -42.46 -34.68
N ASN A 598 21.81 -41.57 -34.05
CA ASN A 598 20.48 -41.83 -33.47
C ASN A 598 19.31 -42.27 -34.40
N ASP A 599 19.55 -42.28 -35.71
CA ASP A 599 18.61 -42.66 -36.76
C ASP A 599 19.46 -43.20 -37.92
N THR A 600 19.70 -44.51 -37.86
CA THR A 600 20.66 -45.21 -38.71
C THR A 600 20.30 -45.07 -40.21
N GLU A 601 19.02 -45.00 -40.56
CA GLU A 601 18.51 -44.89 -41.94
C GLU A 601 18.04 -43.50 -42.37
N ASN A 602 17.87 -42.57 -41.44
CA ASN A 602 17.34 -41.22 -41.61
C ASN A 602 15.86 -41.19 -42.05
N ASP A 603 15.02 -41.94 -41.35
CA ASP A 603 13.60 -42.15 -41.60
C ASP A 603 12.69 -41.16 -40.84
N GLY A 604 13.15 -40.65 -39.69
CA GLY A 604 12.40 -39.76 -38.81
C GLY A 604 11.92 -40.42 -37.50
N LEU A 605 12.05 -41.74 -37.36
CA LEU A 605 11.97 -42.47 -36.10
C LEU A 605 13.40 -42.78 -35.60
N PRO A 606 13.69 -42.61 -34.29
CA PRO A 606 14.96 -43.05 -33.70
C PRO A 606 15.08 -44.58 -33.58
N ASP A 607 16.29 -45.11 -33.63
CA ASP A 607 16.52 -46.57 -33.63
C ASP A 607 15.94 -47.25 -32.37
N GLY A 608 15.99 -46.61 -31.18
CA GLY A 608 15.38 -47.15 -29.96
C GLY A 608 13.84 -47.02 -29.88
N TYR A 609 13.24 -46.01 -30.52
CA TYR A 609 11.78 -45.97 -30.72
C TYR A 609 11.34 -47.13 -31.61
N GLU A 610 12.11 -47.39 -32.67
CA GLU A 610 11.86 -48.49 -33.57
C GLU A 610 12.05 -49.85 -32.89
N TYR A 611 13.07 -49.99 -32.05
CA TYR A 611 13.25 -51.15 -31.19
C TYR A 611 12.06 -51.39 -30.26
N THR A 612 11.58 -50.35 -29.59
CA THR A 612 10.51 -50.42 -28.58
C THR A 612 9.19 -50.88 -29.18
N TYR A 613 8.83 -50.35 -30.35
CA TYR A 613 7.57 -50.67 -31.03
C TYR A 613 7.69 -51.76 -32.10
N GLY A 614 8.91 -52.28 -32.33
CA GLY A 614 9.20 -53.41 -33.21
C GLY A 614 9.24 -53.08 -34.70
N PHE A 615 9.62 -51.85 -35.04
CA PHE A 615 9.97 -51.37 -36.38
C PHE A 615 11.41 -51.81 -36.75
N ASP A 616 11.84 -51.58 -37.99
CA ASP A 616 13.16 -51.99 -38.50
C ASP A 616 14.10 -50.78 -38.57
N PRO A 617 15.06 -50.59 -37.63
CA PRO A 617 15.95 -49.42 -37.53
C PRO A 617 17.08 -49.43 -38.59
N THR A 618 16.80 -50.03 -39.74
CA THR A 618 17.65 -49.98 -40.92
C THR A 618 16.83 -49.76 -42.20
N PHE A 619 15.51 -49.51 -42.06
CA PHE A 619 14.53 -49.48 -43.12
C PHE A 619 13.30 -48.62 -42.77
N ASN A 620 13.14 -47.52 -43.52
CA ASN A 620 11.98 -46.64 -43.39
C ASN A 620 10.60 -47.35 -43.44
N ASP A 621 9.95 -47.42 -42.28
CA ASP A 621 8.61 -47.96 -42.09
C ASP A 621 7.69 -47.07 -41.23
N SER A 622 8.11 -45.83 -40.95
CA SER A 622 7.39 -44.73 -40.27
C SER A 622 5.98 -44.37 -40.79
N TYR A 623 5.61 -44.82 -41.99
CA TYR A 623 4.28 -44.63 -42.58
C TYR A 623 3.31 -45.79 -42.31
N ASN A 624 3.65 -46.68 -41.39
CA ASN A 624 2.75 -47.73 -40.93
C ASN A 624 1.68 -47.16 -40.00
N ASP A 625 0.56 -47.89 -39.92
CA ASP A 625 -0.59 -47.66 -39.03
C ASP A 625 -0.88 -49.06 -38.43
N PRO A 626 -0.16 -49.43 -37.35
CA PRO A 626 -0.16 -50.80 -36.83
C PRO A 626 -1.44 -51.20 -36.09
N ASP A 627 -2.09 -50.27 -35.39
CA ASP A 627 -3.31 -50.49 -34.60
C ASP A 627 -4.61 -50.15 -35.33
N ALA A 628 -4.51 -49.51 -36.51
CA ALA A 628 -5.59 -49.24 -37.44
C ALA A 628 -6.63 -48.22 -36.94
N ASP A 629 -6.20 -47.26 -36.14
CA ASP A 629 -7.01 -46.13 -35.63
C ASP A 629 -7.05 -44.92 -36.60
N MET A 630 -6.26 -44.98 -37.68
CA MET A 630 -6.06 -43.96 -38.72
C MET A 630 -5.00 -42.88 -38.41
N LEU A 631 -4.23 -43.02 -37.35
CA LEU A 631 -3.00 -42.29 -37.12
C LEU A 631 -1.80 -43.10 -37.68
N LEU A 632 -0.84 -42.41 -38.28
CA LEU A 632 0.43 -43.03 -38.70
C LEU A 632 1.40 -43.06 -37.52
N SER A 633 2.32 -44.03 -37.46
CA SER A 633 3.28 -44.13 -36.35
C SER A 633 4.14 -42.87 -36.13
N ILE A 634 4.38 -42.09 -37.20
CA ILE A 634 5.03 -40.77 -37.11
C ILE A 634 4.12 -39.65 -36.57
N GLU A 635 2.80 -39.74 -36.80
CA GLU A 635 1.80 -38.83 -36.25
C GLU A 635 1.57 -39.15 -34.77
N GLU A 636 1.55 -40.42 -34.40
CA GLU A 636 1.41 -40.89 -33.02
C GLU A 636 2.62 -40.52 -32.17
N PHE A 637 3.84 -40.68 -32.72
CA PHE A 637 5.04 -40.09 -32.11
C PHE A 637 4.91 -38.58 -31.87
N GLY A 638 4.18 -37.87 -32.75
CA GLY A 638 3.90 -36.44 -32.61
C GLY A 638 2.80 -36.08 -31.60
N TYR A 639 1.82 -36.97 -31.37
CA TYR A 639 0.71 -36.77 -30.42
C TYR A 639 0.98 -37.41 -29.04
N GLY A 640 2.03 -38.23 -28.92
CA GLY A 640 2.35 -38.99 -27.71
C GLY A 640 1.43 -40.20 -27.49
N THR A 641 0.64 -40.56 -28.50
CA THR A 641 -0.26 -41.72 -28.49
C THR A 641 0.51 -42.99 -28.83
N ASN A 642 -0.08 -44.14 -28.53
CA ASN A 642 0.63 -45.41 -28.62
C ASN A 642 0.44 -46.07 -30.01
N PRO A 643 1.50 -46.23 -30.84
CA PRO A 643 1.41 -46.74 -32.21
C PRO A 643 0.97 -48.18 -32.41
N ILE A 644 0.67 -48.88 -31.32
CA ILE A 644 0.15 -50.24 -31.33
C ILE A 644 -1.11 -50.37 -30.47
N ASN A 645 -1.69 -49.27 -29.99
CA ASN A 645 -2.87 -49.24 -29.14
C ASN A 645 -3.76 -48.01 -29.41
N ASN A 646 -4.90 -48.27 -30.03
CA ASN A 646 -5.82 -47.27 -30.57
C ASN A 646 -6.64 -46.48 -29.52
N ASP A 647 -6.42 -46.66 -28.23
CA ASP A 647 -7.18 -46.09 -27.11
C ASP A 647 -6.19 -45.95 -25.96
N THR A 648 -5.49 -44.82 -25.93
CA THR A 648 -4.32 -44.61 -25.10
C THR A 648 -4.68 -44.43 -23.63
N ASP A 649 -5.81 -43.77 -23.32
CA ASP A 649 -6.23 -43.44 -21.95
C ASP A 649 -7.25 -44.44 -21.35
N THR A 650 -7.77 -45.36 -22.17
CA THR A 650 -8.68 -46.44 -21.82
C THR A 650 -10.09 -46.01 -21.42
N ASP A 651 -10.57 -44.87 -21.92
CA ASP A 651 -11.92 -44.35 -21.65
C ASP A 651 -13.01 -44.93 -22.58
N LEU A 652 -12.61 -45.67 -23.62
CA LEU A 652 -13.39 -46.31 -24.70
C LEU A 652 -13.63 -45.46 -25.96
N LEU A 653 -13.11 -44.25 -26.04
CA LEU A 653 -12.91 -43.52 -27.29
C LEU A 653 -11.54 -43.92 -27.89
N ASP A 654 -11.43 -43.87 -29.21
CA ASP A 654 -10.13 -44.06 -29.86
C ASP A 654 -9.40 -42.72 -30.02
N ASP A 655 -8.07 -42.75 -30.03
CA ASP A 655 -7.23 -41.55 -30.04
C ASP A 655 -7.60 -40.61 -31.20
N TYR A 656 -7.98 -41.19 -32.35
CA TYR A 656 -8.49 -40.45 -33.51
C TYR A 656 -9.84 -39.75 -33.23
N GLU A 657 -10.81 -40.45 -32.62
CA GLU A 657 -12.12 -39.92 -32.26
C GLU A 657 -12.02 -38.76 -31.26
N GLU A 658 -11.13 -38.85 -30.29
CA GLU A 658 -10.90 -37.80 -29.31
C GLU A 658 -10.30 -36.56 -29.95
N ILE A 659 -9.21 -36.72 -30.72
CA ILE A 659 -8.52 -35.61 -31.38
C ILE A 659 -9.40 -34.94 -32.45
N PHE A 660 -10.15 -35.71 -33.24
CA PHE A 660 -10.81 -35.19 -34.46
C PHE A 660 -12.34 -35.18 -34.44
N THR A 661 -13.00 -35.83 -33.47
CA THR A 661 -14.47 -35.91 -33.40
C THR A 661 -15.05 -35.21 -32.18
N TYR A 662 -14.60 -35.56 -30.98
CA TYR A 662 -15.14 -35.03 -29.71
C TYR A 662 -14.33 -33.87 -29.15
N PHE A 663 -13.08 -33.70 -29.60
CA PHE A 663 -12.14 -32.67 -29.14
C PHE A 663 -11.81 -32.80 -27.65
N THR A 664 -11.84 -34.04 -27.17
CA THR A 664 -11.42 -34.47 -25.84
C THR A 664 -9.94 -34.85 -25.86
N ASN A 665 -9.34 -35.07 -24.69
CA ASN A 665 -7.90 -35.34 -24.60
C ASN A 665 -7.62 -36.86 -24.62
N PRO A 666 -6.91 -37.40 -25.65
CA PRO A 666 -6.65 -38.85 -25.79
C PRO A 666 -5.72 -39.45 -24.75
N LEU A 667 -5.29 -38.65 -23.77
CA LEU A 667 -4.45 -39.05 -22.67
C LEU A 667 -5.21 -38.99 -21.32
N LEU A 668 -6.47 -38.53 -21.28
CA LEU A 668 -7.26 -38.28 -20.07
C LEU A 668 -8.73 -38.74 -20.20
N PRO A 669 -9.18 -39.68 -19.34
CA PRO A 669 -10.54 -40.22 -19.46
C PRO A 669 -11.73 -39.27 -19.15
N ASP A 670 -11.49 -38.11 -18.55
CA ASP A 670 -12.48 -37.14 -18.07
C ASP A 670 -11.90 -35.74 -18.34
N SER A 671 -12.44 -35.05 -19.34
CA SER A 671 -11.90 -33.79 -19.85
C SER A 671 -12.36 -32.55 -19.06
N ASP A 672 -13.50 -32.58 -18.37
CA ASP A 672 -14.05 -31.42 -17.64
C ASP A 672 -14.09 -31.57 -16.11
N PHE A 673 -13.66 -32.74 -15.62
CA PHE A 673 -13.45 -33.09 -14.21
C PHE A 673 -14.71 -33.04 -13.35
N ASP A 674 -15.90 -33.18 -13.94
CA ASP A 674 -17.16 -33.23 -13.20
C ASP A 674 -17.44 -34.62 -12.56
N ALA A 675 -16.55 -35.57 -12.80
CA ALA A 675 -16.59 -36.99 -12.42
C ALA A 675 -17.45 -37.91 -13.33
N LEU A 676 -17.86 -37.41 -14.50
CA LEU A 676 -18.30 -38.19 -15.65
C LEU A 676 -17.13 -38.29 -16.64
N ASN A 677 -16.98 -39.45 -17.28
CA ASN A 677 -15.90 -39.66 -18.25
C ASN A 677 -16.39 -39.27 -19.66
N ASP A 678 -15.49 -38.93 -20.57
CA ASP A 678 -15.86 -38.35 -21.86
C ASP A 678 -16.76 -39.27 -22.69
N TYR A 679 -16.42 -40.57 -22.70
CA TYR A 679 -17.26 -41.61 -23.26
C TYR A 679 -18.70 -41.59 -22.68
N TYR A 680 -18.86 -41.48 -21.36
CA TYR A 680 -20.17 -41.52 -20.67
C TYR A 680 -21.07 -40.39 -21.12
N GLU A 681 -20.53 -39.21 -21.39
CA GLU A 681 -21.30 -38.03 -21.71
C GLU A 681 -21.73 -38.00 -23.19
N VAL A 682 -20.86 -38.49 -24.08
CA VAL A 682 -21.15 -38.51 -25.52
C VAL A 682 -21.96 -39.73 -25.95
N MET A 683 -21.93 -40.84 -25.19
CA MET A 683 -22.63 -42.09 -25.53
C MET A 683 -23.88 -42.34 -24.69
N ILE A 684 -25.06 -42.21 -25.34
CA ILE A 684 -26.34 -42.62 -24.76
C ILE A 684 -26.52 -44.15 -24.89
N ASP A 685 -26.01 -44.95 -23.93
CA ASP A 685 -26.36 -46.38 -23.81
C ASP A 685 -27.39 -46.62 -22.68
N PRO A 686 -28.67 -46.90 -23.00
CA PRO A 686 -29.69 -47.20 -22.00
C PRO A 686 -29.53 -48.58 -21.30
N LEU A 687 -28.42 -49.30 -21.53
CA LEU A 687 -28.17 -50.65 -21.02
C LEU A 687 -26.72 -50.91 -20.56
N ASP A 688 -25.92 -49.88 -20.25
CA ASP A 688 -24.61 -50.13 -19.65
C ASP A 688 -24.77 -50.62 -18.18
N ASP A 689 -24.28 -51.83 -17.92
CA ASP A 689 -24.32 -52.52 -16.62
C ASP A 689 -23.03 -52.26 -15.80
N THR A 690 -22.07 -51.47 -16.30
CA THR A 690 -20.78 -51.20 -15.64
C THR A 690 -20.83 -50.09 -14.60
N TYR A 691 -21.64 -49.05 -14.79
CA TYR A 691 -21.85 -47.93 -13.86
C TYR A 691 -23.35 -47.85 -13.56
N GLN A 692 -23.75 -47.83 -12.29
CA GLN A 692 -25.14 -48.07 -11.86
C GLN A 692 -26.11 -46.90 -12.14
N THR A 693 -25.81 -46.04 -13.10
CA THR A 693 -26.59 -44.85 -13.46
C THR A 693 -27.03 -44.96 -14.93
N ASN A 694 -28.33 -44.81 -15.19
CA ASN A 694 -28.83 -44.75 -16.56
C ASN A 694 -28.45 -43.37 -17.11
N ASN A 695 -27.36 -43.23 -17.86
CA ASN A 695 -27.16 -41.97 -18.57
C ASN A 695 -28.26 -41.83 -19.65
N THR A 696 -29.22 -40.95 -19.39
CA THR A 696 -30.37 -40.69 -20.25
C THR A 696 -30.28 -39.33 -20.92
N TYR A 697 -29.26 -38.54 -20.55
CA TYR A 697 -29.06 -37.16 -20.92
C TYR A 697 -27.68 -37.04 -21.59
N GLN A 698 -27.63 -36.40 -22.76
CA GLN A 698 -26.34 -36.15 -23.42
C GLN A 698 -25.83 -34.82 -22.89
N THR A 699 -25.06 -34.86 -21.81
CA THR A 699 -24.31 -33.74 -21.25
C THR A 699 -23.14 -33.39 -22.18
N ASN A 700 -22.48 -32.28 -21.92
CA ASN A 700 -21.34 -31.88 -22.73
C ASN A 700 -20.04 -32.19 -21.97
N PRO A 701 -19.12 -33.04 -22.49
CA PRO A 701 -17.87 -33.42 -21.81
C PRO A 701 -16.82 -32.31 -21.71
N LEU A 702 -17.26 -31.07 -21.87
CA LEU A 702 -16.46 -29.86 -21.79
C LEU A 702 -17.08 -28.87 -20.79
N TYR A 703 -18.21 -29.19 -20.15
CA TYR A 703 -18.92 -28.32 -19.20
C TYR A 703 -19.50 -29.13 -18.03
N SER A 704 -18.90 -28.95 -16.86
CA SER A 704 -19.37 -29.57 -15.60
C SER A 704 -20.80 -29.22 -15.15
N ASP A 705 -21.41 -28.16 -15.69
CA ASP A 705 -22.82 -27.76 -15.47
C ASP A 705 -23.40 -27.39 -16.84
N THR A 706 -24.19 -28.30 -17.42
CA THR A 706 -24.66 -28.16 -18.80
C THR A 706 -25.80 -27.13 -18.93
N ASP A 707 -26.55 -26.79 -17.88
CA ASP A 707 -27.73 -25.91 -17.95
C ASP A 707 -27.68 -24.59 -17.16
N PHE A 708 -26.61 -24.40 -16.40
CA PHE A 708 -26.23 -23.18 -15.71
C PHE A 708 -27.18 -22.75 -14.59
N ASP A 709 -27.70 -23.71 -13.84
CA ASP A 709 -28.59 -23.46 -12.70
C ASP A 709 -27.87 -23.44 -11.34
N GLY A 710 -26.58 -23.82 -11.32
CA GLY A 710 -25.73 -23.87 -10.14
C GLY A 710 -25.51 -25.28 -9.56
N LEU A 711 -25.97 -26.34 -10.24
CA LEU A 711 -25.68 -27.74 -9.93
C LEU A 711 -24.82 -28.36 -11.05
N THR A 712 -23.86 -29.23 -10.71
CA THR A 712 -23.06 -29.94 -11.74
C THR A 712 -23.82 -31.13 -12.32
N ASP A 713 -23.50 -31.55 -13.54
CA ASP A 713 -24.17 -32.66 -14.23
C ASP A 713 -24.10 -33.95 -13.39
N TYR A 714 -22.95 -34.24 -12.76
CA TYR A 714 -22.83 -35.30 -11.76
C TYR A 714 -23.78 -35.14 -10.54
N ILE A 715 -23.88 -33.94 -9.95
CA ILE A 715 -24.80 -33.67 -8.81
C ILE A 715 -26.24 -33.91 -9.24
N GLU A 716 -26.61 -33.49 -10.43
CA GLU A 716 -27.96 -33.66 -10.95
C GLU A 716 -28.30 -35.11 -11.26
N LEU A 717 -27.36 -35.86 -11.82
CA LEU A 717 -27.57 -37.27 -12.13
C LEU A 717 -27.57 -38.18 -10.89
N ASP A 718 -26.75 -37.88 -9.87
CA ASP A 718 -26.50 -38.80 -8.75
C ASP A 718 -27.04 -38.30 -7.38
N ILE A 719 -27.26 -37.00 -7.20
CA ILE A 719 -27.58 -36.38 -5.89
C ILE A 719 -28.95 -35.67 -5.88
N SER A 720 -29.12 -34.56 -6.60
CA SER A 720 -30.36 -33.76 -6.60
C SER A 720 -31.47 -34.42 -7.43
N LEU A 721 -31.10 -35.24 -8.42
CA LEU A 721 -32.01 -35.90 -9.36
C LEU A 721 -32.84 -34.91 -10.20
N THR A 722 -32.36 -33.68 -10.31
CA THR A 722 -32.85 -32.64 -11.24
C THR A 722 -32.39 -32.97 -12.65
N ASN A 723 -32.72 -32.14 -13.63
CA ASN A 723 -32.48 -32.44 -15.02
C ASN A 723 -31.28 -31.64 -15.54
N PRO A 724 -30.13 -32.27 -15.86
CA PRO A 724 -28.88 -31.57 -16.18
C PRO A 724 -28.85 -30.81 -17.51
N ILE A 725 -30.01 -30.64 -18.13
CA ILE A 725 -30.16 -29.90 -19.38
C ILE A 725 -31.35 -28.92 -19.30
N VAL A 726 -31.97 -28.75 -18.12
CA VAL A 726 -33.11 -27.87 -17.84
C VAL A 726 -33.02 -27.31 -16.42
N ASN A 727 -32.62 -26.04 -16.35
CA ASN A 727 -32.43 -25.23 -15.14
C ASN A 727 -33.66 -24.94 -14.24
N ASP A 728 -34.83 -25.49 -14.54
CA ASP A 728 -36.10 -25.32 -13.81
C ASP A 728 -36.94 -26.58 -14.06
N THR A 729 -36.74 -27.58 -13.20
CA THR A 729 -37.28 -28.94 -13.36
C THR A 729 -38.80 -28.96 -13.22
N ASP A 730 -39.37 -28.09 -12.38
CA ASP A 730 -40.78 -28.10 -12.03
C ASP A 730 -41.62 -27.04 -12.77
N GLY A 731 -40.96 -26.06 -13.38
CA GLY A 731 -41.52 -25.00 -14.22
C GLY A 731 -42.16 -23.87 -13.44
N ASP A 732 -41.74 -23.61 -12.20
CA ASP A 732 -42.29 -22.54 -11.35
C ASP A 732 -41.56 -21.20 -11.39
N LEU A 733 -40.50 -21.12 -12.21
CA LEU A 733 -39.62 -19.97 -12.42
C LEU A 733 -38.58 -19.74 -11.30
N MET A 734 -38.38 -20.70 -10.41
CA MET A 734 -37.19 -20.78 -9.56
C MET A 734 -36.18 -21.75 -10.19
N LEU A 735 -34.89 -21.52 -9.98
CA LEU A 735 -33.82 -22.39 -10.49
C LEU A 735 -33.62 -23.56 -9.53
N ASP A 736 -33.35 -24.76 -10.04
CA ASP A 736 -33.23 -25.93 -9.16
C ASP A 736 -32.05 -25.77 -8.18
N GLY A 737 -30.96 -25.13 -8.60
CA GLY A 737 -29.85 -24.74 -7.71
C GLY A 737 -30.27 -23.82 -6.55
N TYR A 738 -31.11 -22.78 -6.79
CA TYR A 738 -31.61 -21.90 -5.73
C TYR A 738 -32.49 -22.67 -4.75
N GLU A 739 -33.38 -23.52 -5.27
CA GLU A 739 -34.27 -24.33 -4.46
C GLU A 739 -33.51 -25.35 -3.62
N TYR A 740 -32.49 -25.99 -4.20
CA TYR A 740 -31.63 -26.94 -3.50
C TYR A 740 -30.87 -26.27 -2.34
N ILE A 741 -30.31 -25.08 -2.56
CA ILE A 741 -29.54 -24.33 -1.54
C ILE A 741 -30.44 -23.92 -0.36
N TYR A 742 -31.62 -23.36 -0.64
CA TYR A 742 -32.53 -22.88 0.40
C TYR A 742 -33.51 -23.96 0.90
N GLY A 743 -33.38 -25.21 0.45
CA GLY A 743 -34.25 -26.32 0.88
C GLY A 743 -35.72 -26.12 0.53
N LEU A 744 -35.98 -25.47 -0.61
CA LEU A 744 -37.25 -25.50 -1.34
C LEU A 744 -37.33 -26.83 -2.14
N ASP A 745 -38.46 -27.11 -2.78
CA ASP A 745 -38.69 -28.39 -3.46
C ASP A 745 -38.66 -28.24 -4.99
N PRO A 746 -37.54 -28.57 -5.69
CA PRO A 746 -37.37 -28.40 -7.15
C PRO A 746 -38.24 -29.36 -7.99
N PHE A 747 -39.21 -30.02 -7.36
CA PHE A 747 -40.21 -30.85 -8.04
C PHE A 747 -41.65 -30.40 -7.73
N VAL A 748 -41.83 -29.32 -6.97
CA VAL A 748 -43.14 -28.85 -6.50
C VAL A 748 -43.22 -27.32 -6.48
N ASN A 749 -44.14 -26.80 -7.29
CA ASN A 749 -44.38 -25.36 -7.39
C ASN A 749 -44.70 -24.74 -6.03
N ASP A 750 -43.68 -24.12 -5.44
CA ASP A 750 -43.72 -23.49 -4.14
C ASP A 750 -43.38 -22.00 -4.18
N ALA A 751 -43.09 -21.46 -5.38
CA ALA A 751 -42.93 -20.05 -5.71
C ALA A 751 -43.90 -19.04 -5.02
N PHE A 752 -45.14 -19.44 -4.73
CA PHE A 752 -46.15 -18.58 -4.08
C PHE A 752 -46.22 -18.72 -2.55
N GLN A 753 -45.37 -19.54 -1.95
CA GLN A 753 -45.23 -19.63 -0.50
C GLN A 753 -44.42 -18.43 0.02
N ASP A 754 -44.50 -18.24 1.32
CA ASP A 754 -43.88 -17.16 2.09
C ASP A 754 -43.31 -17.89 3.32
N LYS A 755 -42.04 -18.28 3.22
CA LYS A 755 -41.45 -19.31 4.06
C LYS A 755 -41.08 -18.77 5.44
N ASP A 756 -40.62 -17.53 5.53
CA ASP A 756 -40.27 -16.85 6.78
C ASP A 756 -41.41 -15.99 7.39
N GLY A 757 -42.43 -15.66 6.60
CA GLY A 757 -43.62 -14.94 7.03
C GLY A 757 -43.46 -13.41 7.07
N ASP A 758 -42.51 -12.84 6.35
CA ASP A 758 -42.28 -11.39 6.25
C ASP A 758 -43.30 -10.70 5.32
N GLY A 759 -43.90 -11.45 4.39
CA GLY A 759 -44.90 -11.01 3.43
C GLY A 759 -44.42 -10.88 1.98
N LEU A 760 -43.16 -11.21 1.69
CA LEU A 760 -42.66 -11.55 0.37
C LEU A 760 -42.96 -13.02 0.05
N THR A 761 -42.81 -13.42 -1.21
CA THR A 761 -42.99 -14.82 -1.63
C THR A 761 -41.66 -15.39 -2.06
N ASN A 762 -41.47 -16.70 -1.97
CA ASN A 762 -40.26 -17.41 -2.42
C ASN A 762 -39.82 -16.94 -3.82
N LEU A 763 -40.75 -16.72 -4.76
CA LEU A 763 -40.44 -16.22 -6.10
C LEU A 763 -39.91 -14.77 -6.14
N ILE A 764 -40.41 -13.89 -5.26
CA ILE A 764 -39.91 -12.51 -5.17
C ILE A 764 -38.52 -12.54 -4.57
N GLU A 765 -38.34 -13.31 -3.51
CA GLU A 765 -37.06 -13.48 -2.83
C GLU A 765 -36.02 -14.13 -3.76
N SER A 766 -36.40 -15.15 -4.54
CA SER A 766 -35.53 -15.75 -5.55
C SER A 766 -35.16 -14.80 -6.69
N THR A 767 -36.09 -13.92 -7.08
CA THR A 767 -35.82 -12.89 -8.10
C THR A 767 -34.90 -11.78 -7.57
N LEU A 768 -34.94 -11.50 -6.26
CA LEU A 768 -34.16 -10.47 -5.59
C LEU A 768 -32.94 -11.04 -4.83
N LEU A 769 -32.71 -12.34 -4.95
CA LEU A 769 -31.64 -13.09 -4.28
C LEU A 769 -31.64 -12.94 -2.75
N SER A 770 -32.79 -12.60 -2.14
CA SER A 770 -32.94 -12.54 -0.68
C SER A 770 -33.20 -13.92 -0.09
N ASN A 771 -33.06 -14.04 1.22
CA ASN A 771 -33.11 -15.33 1.91
C ASN A 771 -34.54 -15.64 2.37
N PRO A 772 -35.21 -16.66 1.79
CA PRO A 772 -36.59 -17.00 2.11
C PRO A 772 -36.79 -17.60 3.51
N ASP A 773 -35.71 -17.80 4.28
CA ASP A 773 -35.75 -18.19 5.68
C ASP A 773 -35.53 -17.01 6.67
N ASN A 774 -35.34 -15.77 6.19
CA ASN A 774 -34.93 -14.63 7.01
C ASN A 774 -35.66 -13.31 6.70
N ILE A 775 -36.41 -12.80 7.68
CA ILE A 775 -37.28 -11.61 7.58
C ILE A 775 -36.54 -10.24 7.46
N ASP A 776 -35.22 -10.27 7.51
CA ASP A 776 -34.28 -9.15 7.59
C ASP A 776 -32.95 -9.71 7.05
N THR A 777 -32.88 -9.82 5.73
CA THR A 777 -31.87 -10.61 5.03
C THR A 777 -30.46 -10.03 5.24
N ASP A 778 -30.32 -8.72 5.28
CA ASP A 778 -29.05 -8.00 5.43
C ASP A 778 -28.69 -7.62 6.89
N GLY A 779 -29.67 -7.64 7.80
CA GLY A 779 -29.48 -7.40 9.23
C GLY A 779 -29.38 -5.92 9.65
N ASP A 780 -29.82 -4.97 8.83
CA ASP A 780 -29.74 -3.52 9.12
C ASP A 780 -30.84 -3.01 10.09
N ARG A 781 -31.83 -3.86 10.35
CA ARG A 781 -33.05 -3.66 11.18
C ARG A 781 -34.20 -2.95 10.48
N LEU A 782 -34.07 -2.63 9.21
CA LEU A 782 -35.18 -2.58 8.28
C LEU A 782 -35.63 -4.04 8.03
N LEU A 783 -36.77 -4.23 7.37
CA LEU A 783 -37.29 -5.58 7.11
C LEU A 783 -37.46 -5.69 5.60
N ASP A 784 -37.24 -6.86 5.01
CA ASP A 784 -37.24 -7.03 3.56
C ASP A 784 -38.51 -6.45 2.92
N ASN A 785 -39.67 -6.65 3.55
CA ASN A 785 -40.92 -6.09 3.08
C ASN A 785 -41.04 -4.55 3.14
N ILE A 786 -40.27 -3.87 3.99
CA ILE A 786 -40.15 -2.40 4.08
C ILE A 786 -39.15 -1.92 3.03
N GLU A 787 -38.00 -2.56 2.92
CA GLU A 787 -36.97 -2.25 1.92
C GLU A 787 -37.55 -2.32 0.51
N TYR A 788 -38.24 -3.42 0.20
CA TYR A 788 -39.01 -3.59 -1.04
C TYR A 788 -40.02 -2.46 -1.30
N GLN A 789 -40.58 -1.85 -0.24
CA GLN A 789 -41.55 -0.75 -0.38
C GLN A 789 -40.91 0.62 -0.60
N ILE A 790 -39.74 0.87 -0.01
CA ILE A 790 -39.02 2.14 -0.14
C ILE A 790 -38.01 2.14 -1.29
N GLY A 791 -37.71 0.97 -1.83
CA GLY A 791 -36.83 0.80 -2.99
C GLY A 791 -35.37 0.60 -2.62
N THR A 792 -35.08 0.25 -1.36
CA THR A 792 -33.75 -0.15 -0.90
C THR A 792 -33.50 -1.63 -1.17
N SER A 793 -32.24 -2.05 -1.15
CA SER A 793 -31.85 -3.44 -1.35
C SER A 793 -32.36 -4.32 -0.21
N LEU A 794 -32.51 -5.63 -0.44
CA LEU A 794 -32.85 -6.60 0.62
C LEU A 794 -31.61 -7.29 1.18
N ILE A 795 -30.47 -7.17 0.47
CA ILE A 795 -29.26 -7.93 0.75
C ILE A 795 -28.09 -7.02 1.15
N LEU A 796 -28.31 -5.70 1.20
CA LEU A 796 -27.29 -4.69 1.46
C LEU A 796 -27.69 -3.80 2.64
N TYR A 797 -26.88 -3.86 3.69
CA TYR A 797 -27.05 -3.11 4.94
C TYR A 797 -27.17 -1.58 4.78
N ASP A 798 -26.69 -1.08 3.65
CA ASP A 798 -26.53 0.32 3.28
C ASP A 798 -26.66 0.35 1.75
N THR A 799 -27.79 0.87 1.26
CA THR A 799 -28.21 0.73 -0.15
C THR A 799 -27.43 1.63 -1.08
N ASP A 800 -27.21 2.88 -0.71
CA ASP A 800 -26.39 3.82 -1.50
C ASP A 800 -24.91 3.78 -1.08
N GLY A 801 -24.60 2.98 -0.07
CA GLY A 801 -23.25 2.71 0.37
C GLY A 801 -22.64 3.98 0.93
N ASP A 802 -23.35 4.75 1.75
CA ASP A 802 -22.90 6.02 2.33
C ASP A 802 -22.20 5.93 3.69
N GLY A 803 -22.33 4.79 4.35
CA GLY A 803 -21.83 4.48 5.68
C GLY A 803 -22.88 4.66 6.77
N LEU A 804 -24.05 5.17 6.41
CA LEU A 804 -25.26 5.14 7.20
C LEU A 804 -26.13 3.99 6.68
N SER A 805 -26.51 3.06 7.57
CA SER A 805 -27.52 2.05 7.22
C SER A 805 -28.83 2.70 6.77
N ASP A 806 -29.57 2.04 5.88
CA ASP A 806 -30.88 2.51 5.42
C ASP A 806 -31.83 2.83 6.58
N TYR A 807 -31.78 2.01 7.64
CA TYR A 807 -32.50 2.26 8.88
C TYR A 807 -32.22 3.65 9.50
N ASN A 808 -30.95 4.06 9.56
CA ASN A 808 -30.52 5.29 10.22
C ASN A 808 -30.92 6.53 9.42
N GLU A 809 -30.78 6.49 8.11
CA GLU A 809 -31.21 7.56 7.23
C GLU A 809 -32.73 7.70 7.24
N TYR A 810 -33.45 6.59 7.07
CA TYR A 810 -34.91 6.58 7.07
C TYR A 810 -35.51 7.05 8.41
N ILE A 811 -34.95 6.60 9.54
CA ILE A 811 -35.53 6.85 10.87
C ILE A 811 -34.93 8.07 11.60
N HIS A 812 -33.63 8.36 11.44
CA HIS A 812 -32.90 9.32 12.27
C HIS A 812 -32.51 10.61 11.55
N TYR A 813 -31.81 10.50 10.42
CA TYR A 813 -31.24 11.63 9.71
C TYR A 813 -32.23 12.26 8.71
N HIS A 814 -33.20 11.47 8.24
CA HIS A 814 -34.21 11.88 7.27
C HIS A 814 -33.60 12.33 5.92
N THR A 815 -32.46 11.75 5.57
CA THR A 815 -31.86 11.72 4.24
C THR A 815 -32.53 10.62 3.38
N ASP A 816 -32.18 10.53 2.11
CA ASP A 816 -32.75 9.54 1.18
C ASP A 816 -31.80 8.33 1.11
N PRO A 817 -32.17 7.13 1.63
CA PRO A 817 -31.29 5.95 1.70
C PRO A 817 -30.86 5.35 0.35
N THR A 818 -31.11 6.07 -0.73
CA THR A 818 -30.82 5.65 -2.11
C THR A 818 -29.99 6.71 -2.83
N SER A 819 -29.49 7.70 -2.10
CA SER A 819 -28.82 8.88 -2.61
C SER A 819 -27.83 9.42 -1.58
N ALA A 820 -26.66 8.81 -1.57
CA ALA A 820 -25.62 9.12 -0.62
C ALA A 820 -25.03 10.55 -0.71
N ASP A 821 -25.30 11.28 -1.78
CA ASP A 821 -25.13 12.74 -1.83
C ASP A 821 -26.35 13.39 -2.47
N PRO A 822 -27.23 13.99 -1.65
CA PRO A 822 -28.43 14.63 -2.16
C PRO A 822 -28.22 15.95 -2.89
N ASP A 823 -27.09 16.65 -2.73
CA ASP A 823 -26.86 17.98 -3.32
C ASP A 823 -25.74 18.08 -4.38
N GLU A 824 -25.07 16.96 -4.64
CA GLU A 824 -24.12 16.72 -5.73
C GLU A 824 -22.83 17.56 -5.62
N ASP A 825 -22.34 17.82 -4.40
CA ASP A 825 -21.17 18.66 -4.13
C ASP A 825 -19.86 17.91 -3.89
N GLY A 826 -19.92 16.61 -3.65
CA GLY A 826 -18.74 15.83 -3.30
C GLY A 826 -18.64 15.41 -1.84
N LEU A 827 -19.52 15.79 -0.92
CA LEU A 827 -19.60 15.21 0.43
C LEU A 827 -20.84 14.32 0.53
N ASN A 828 -20.71 13.20 1.23
CA ASN A 828 -21.86 12.32 1.47
C ASN A 828 -22.54 12.69 2.80
N ASP A 829 -23.77 12.20 3.00
CA ASP A 829 -24.58 12.52 4.17
C ASP A 829 -23.85 12.21 5.49
N LEU A 830 -23.07 11.11 5.54
CA LEU A 830 -22.20 10.80 6.68
C LEU A 830 -21.19 11.92 6.98
N TYR A 831 -20.42 12.38 5.98
CA TYR A 831 -19.39 13.43 6.18
C TYR A 831 -19.99 14.75 6.58
N GLU A 832 -21.05 15.15 5.90
CA GLU A 832 -21.68 16.43 6.13
C GLU A 832 -22.27 16.51 7.53
N TYR A 833 -23.01 15.48 7.94
CA TYR A 833 -23.71 15.50 9.22
C TYR A 833 -22.79 15.23 10.42
N ILE A 834 -21.88 14.26 10.31
CA ILE A 834 -21.09 13.76 11.45
C ILE A 834 -19.73 14.43 11.55
N VAL A 835 -19.09 14.79 10.43
CA VAL A 835 -17.69 15.22 10.40
C VAL A 835 -17.57 16.74 10.27
N PHE A 836 -18.12 17.32 9.21
CA PHE A 836 -17.93 18.74 8.87
C PHE A 836 -19.03 19.66 9.39
N GLY A 837 -20.23 19.13 9.64
CA GLY A 837 -21.38 19.92 10.09
C GLY A 837 -21.94 20.85 9.02
N THR A 838 -21.72 20.51 7.74
CA THR A 838 -22.32 21.14 6.57
C THR A 838 -23.79 20.70 6.41
N ASP A 839 -24.53 21.30 5.48
CA ASP A 839 -25.95 20.99 5.25
C ASP A 839 -26.09 20.07 4.02
N PRO A 840 -26.51 18.79 4.17
CA PRO A 840 -26.57 17.80 3.06
C PRO A 840 -27.55 18.08 1.93
N PHE A 841 -28.12 19.28 1.91
CA PHE A 841 -29.03 19.75 0.88
C PHE A 841 -28.59 21.13 0.35
N ASN A 842 -27.36 21.55 0.66
CA ASN A 842 -26.75 22.81 0.26
C ASN A 842 -25.22 22.70 0.08
N ASN A 843 -24.85 22.45 -1.16
CA ASN A 843 -23.51 22.33 -1.73
C ASN A 843 -22.47 23.46 -1.52
N ASP A 844 -22.78 24.49 -0.73
CA ASP A 844 -21.94 25.66 -0.42
C ASP A 844 -22.48 26.24 0.90
N THR A 845 -22.12 25.62 2.02
CA THR A 845 -22.66 25.88 3.35
C THR A 845 -22.35 27.29 3.83
N ASP A 846 -21.14 27.77 3.57
CA ASP A 846 -20.74 29.10 4.04
C ASP A 846 -21.06 30.24 3.06
N GLY A 847 -21.32 29.93 1.79
CA GLY A 847 -21.73 30.85 0.74
C GLY A 847 -20.59 31.72 0.19
N ASP A 848 -19.36 31.22 0.14
CA ASP A 848 -18.21 31.85 -0.51
C ASP A 848 -18.07 31.50 -2.01
N THR A 849 -18.86 30.55 -2.50
CA THR A 849 -18.96 29.99 -3.86
C THR A 849 -17.97 28.88 -4.23
N LEU A 850 -17.13 28.43 -3.30
CA LEU A 850 -16.44 27.14 -3.34
C LEU A 850 -17.41 26.07 -2.79
N LEU A 851 -17.41 24.86 -3.34
CA LEU A 851 -18.32 23.80 -2.88
C LEU A 851 -17.74 23.14 -1.63
N ASP A 852 -18.58 22.71 -0.68
CA ASP A 852 -18.08 22.14 0.58
C ASP A 852 -17.17 20.92 0.31
N GLY A 853 -17.55 20.08 -0.65
CA GLY A 853 -16.71 18.98 -1.13
C GLY A 853 -15.38 19.41 -1.77
N ASP A 854 -15.36 20.47 -2.57
CA ASP A 854 -14.12 20.99 -3.17
C ASP A 854 -13.18 21.56 -2.09
N GLU A 855 -13.74 22.22 -1.08
CA GLU A 855 -12.99 22.75 0.06
C GLU A 855 -12.29 21.64 0.83
N VAL A 856 -13.03 20.61 1.23
CA VAL A 856 -12.49 19.49 2.00
C VAL A 856 -11.44 18.73 1.20
N PHE A 857 -11.72 18.41 -0.07
CA PHE A 857 -10.94 17.42 -0.79
C PHE A 857 -9.84 17.97 -1.68
N ASN A 858 -10.02 19.17 -2.23
CA ASN A 858 -9.06 19.77 -3.18
C ASN A 858 -8.24 20.89 -2.55
N HIS A 859 -8.83 21.60 -1.58
CA HIS A 859 -8.23 22.80 -1.02
C HIS A 859 -7.84 22.66 0.46
N SER A 860 -8.34 21.62 1.15
CA SER A 860 -8.16 21.45 2.61
C SER A 860 -8.62 22.68 3.42
N SER A 861 -9.51 23.50 2.84
CA SER A 861 -10.09 24.67 3.49
C SER A 861 -11.31 24.27 4.33
N ASN A 862 -11.82 25.21 5.12
CA ASN A 862 -12.91 24.94 6.04
C ASN A 862 -14.27 25.28 5.41
N PRO A 863 -15.14 24.29 5.10
CA PRO A 863 -16.41 24.51 4.40
C PRO A 863 -17.49 25.28 5.17
N ASN A 864 -17.14 25.74 6.38
CA ASN A 864 -17.98 26.56 7.22
C ASN A 864 -17.41 27.99 7.37
N SER A 865 -16.36 28.36 6.63
CA SER A 865 -15.63 29.62 6.76
C SER A 865 -15.10 30.15 5.42
N ARG A 866 -15.79 31.17 4.89
CA ARG A 866 -15.46 31.88 3.64
C ARG A 866 -14.05 32.45 3.46
N ASP A 867 -13.23 32.38 4.50
CA ASP A 867 -11.90 32.96 4.66
C ASP A 867 -11.23 32.08 5.73
N SER A 868 -10.58 31.02 5.29
CA SER A 868 -10.10 29.92 6.12
C SER A 868 -8.88 30.29 6.94
N ASP A 869 -7.98 31.12 6.40
CA ASP A 869 -6.74 31.54 7.06
C ASP A 869 -6.83 32.91 7.75
N GLY A 870 -7.86 33.71 7.44
CA GLY A 870 -8.14 35.00 8.05
C GLY A 870 -7.29 36.16 7.52
N ASP A 871 -6.69 36.07 6.33
CA ASP A 871 -5.94 37.16 5.71
C ASP A 871 -6.85 38.24 5.10
N GLY A 872 -8.13 37.91 4.86
CA GLY A 872 -9.16 38.79 4.31
C GLY A 872 -9.43 38.61 2.82
N LEU A 873 -8.76 37.67 2.16
CA LEU A 873 -9.15 37.08 0.89
C LEU A 873 -10.11 35.91 1.17
N HIS A 874 -11.00 35.59 0.23
CA HIS A 874 -11.90 34.44 0.40
C HIS A 874 -11.31 33.24 -0.32
N ASP A 875 -11.59 32.04 0.18
CA ASP A 875 -11.00 30.78 -0.32
C ASP A 875 -11.20 30.61 -1.82
N GLN A 876 -12.42 30.84 -2.34
CA GLN A 876 -12.67 30.81 -3.79
C GLN A 876 -11.80 31.82 -4.59
N ILE A 877 -11.50 32.99 -4.02
CA ILE A 877 -10.66 34.00 -4.68
C ILE A 877 -9.21 33.54 -4.69
N GLU A 878 -8.74 32.94 -3.60
CA GLU A 878 -7.38 32.42 -3.48
C GLU A 878 -7.11 31.30 -4.47
N VAL A 879 -8.04 30.34 -4.57
CA VAL A 879 -8.00 29.27 -5.57
C VAL A 879 -7.93 29.84 -6.99
N ALA A 880 -8.72 30.88 -7.29
CA ALA A 880 -8.69 31.55 -8.59
C ALA A 880 -7.41 32.38 -8.83
N PHE A 881 -6.78 32.86 -7.76
CA PHE A 881 -5.54 33.62 -7.77
C PHE A 881 -4.28 32.75 -7.60
N THR A 882 -4.46 31.43 -7.47
CA THR A 882 -3.41 30.41 -7.30
C THR A 882 -2.60 30.50 -6.00
N SER A 883 -3.13 31.22 -5.00
CA SER A 883 -2.70 31.14 -3.59
C SER A 883 -3.32 29.93 -2.87
N ASP A 884 -2.82 29.61 -1.68
CA ASP A 884 -3.32 28.55 -0.80
C ASP A 884 -4.27 29.13 0.26
N PRO A 885 -5.57 28.75 0.27
CA PRO A 885 -6.59 29.31 1.17
C PRO A 885 -6.38 29.04 2.66
N ASN A 886 -5.36 28.26 3.02
CA ASN A 886 -5.03 27.95 4.41
C ASN A 886 -3.76 28.68 4.89
N ILE A 887 -3.16 29.53 4.06
CA ILE A 887 -1.85 30.14 4.33
C ILE A 887 -1.85 31.62 3.95
N VAL A 888 -1.76 32.46 4.97
CA VAL A 888 -1.75 33.94 4.85
C VAL A 888 -0.69 34.49 3.89
N ASP A 889 0.38 33.75 3.64
CA ASP A 889 1.52 34.11 2.78
C ASP A 889 2.00 32.82 2.08
N THR A 890 1.54 32.61 0.84
CA THR A 890 1.69 31.34 0.11
C THR A 890 3.16 31.05 -0.27
N ASP A 891 3.96 32.05 -0.61
CA ASP A 891 5.35 31.84 -1.04
C ASP A 891 6.42 32.12 0.03
N GLY A 892 5.99 32.57 1.21
CA GLY A 892 6.81 32.77 2.39
C GLY A 892 7.76 33.95 2.27
N ASP A 893 7.42 34.98 1.48
CA ASP A 893 8.23 36.18 1.33
C ASP A 893 7.93 37.29 2.37
N ASN A 894 6.96 37.04 3.25
CA ASN A 894 6.42 37.91 4.30
C ASN A 894 5.57 39.10 3.79
N MET A 895 5.04 39.01 2.57
CA MET A 895 3.88 39.78 2.12
C MET A 895 2.67 38.83 2.11
N ASP A 896 1.50 39.30 2.55
CA ASP A 896 0.29 38.46 2.53
C ASP A 896 -0.34 38.38 1.14
N ASP A 897 -1.08 37.31 0.87
CA ASP A 897 -1.67 37.05 -0.44
C ASP A 897 -2.69 38.13 -0.82
N LEU A 898 -3.40 38.71 0.15
CA LEU A 898 -4.24 39.89 -0.05
C LEU A 898 -3.47 41.11 -0.60
N PHE A 899 -2.27 41.39 -0.09
CA PHE A 899 -1.42 42.49 -0.59
C PHE A 899 -0.99 42.21 -2.02
N GLU A 900 -0.57 40.98 -2.31
CA GLU A 900 -0.16 40.57 -3.65
C GLU A 900 -1.32 40.64 -4.64
N TYR A 901 -2.51 40.19 -4.26
CA TYR A 901 -3.74 40.34 -5.02
C TYR A 901 -4.06 41.82 -5.32
N THR A 902 -3.90 42.68 -4.32
CA THR A 902 -4.19 44.12 -4.42
C THR A 902 -3.28 44.82 -5.43
N TYR A 903 -1.99 44.46 -5.47
CA TYR A 903 -0.99 45.09 -6.33
C TYR A 903 -0.63 44.27 -7.58
N GLY A 904 -1.18 43.07 -7.73
CA GLY A 904 -0.97 42.20 -8.89
C GLY A 904 0.40 41.50 -8.92
N PHE A 905 0.95 41.20 -7.75
CA PHE A 905 2.09 40.30 -7.60
C PHE A 905 1.65 38.84 -7.73
N ASN A 906 2.60 37.91 -7.70
CA ASN A 906 2.33 36.50 -7.91
C ASN A 906 2.58 35.75 -6.60
N PRO A 907 1.53 35.23 -5.92
CA PRO A 907 1.61 34.65 -4.58
C PRO A 907 2.37 33.33 -4.50
N ARG A 908 2.96 32.90 -5.61
CA ARG A 908 3.81 31.70 -5.69
C ARG A 908 5.26 32.04 -6.00
N PHE A 909 5.64 33.31 -5.99
CA PHE A 909 6.94 33.78 -6.42
C PHE A 909 7.48 34.90 -5.53
N ASN A 910 8.37 34.49 -4.61
CA ASN A 910 9.03 35.36 -3.66
C ASN A 910 9.67 36.58 -4.34
N ASP A 911 8.97 37.71 -4.31
CA ASP A 911 9.36 38.95 -4.94
C ASP A 911 9.45 40.12 -3.95
N GLY A 912 9.27 39.87 -2.66
CA GLY A 912 9.43 40.85 -1.59
C GLY A 912 10.79 41.55 -1.59
N ASN A 913 11.85 40.94 -2.10
CA ASN A 913 13.17 41.59 -2.24
C ASN A 913 13.39 42.37 -3.54
N LEU A 914 12.43 42.34 -4.48
CA LEU A 914 12.45 43.15 -5.68
C LEU A 914 11.98 44.58 -5.38
N ASP A 915 12.14 45.43 -6.39
CA ASP A 915 11.83 46.86 -6.38
C ASP A 915 11.09 47.12 -7.70
N ALA A 916 9.76 47.07 -7.63
CA ALA A 916 8.90 46.98 -8.82
C ALA A 916 8.82 48.30 -9.61
N ASP A 917 8.91 49.44 -8.94
CA ASP A 917 8.85 50.77 -9.55
C ASP A 917 10.23 51.43 -9.75
N SER A 918 11.29 50.77 -9.28
CA SER A 918 12.69 51.18 -9.38
C SER A 918 13.03 52.48 -8.66
N ASP A 919 12.36 52.78 -7.55
CA ASP A 919 12.64 53.95 -6.71
C ASP A 919 13.75 53.71 -5.67
N GLY A 920 14.05 52.45 -5.37
CA GLY A 920 15.07 52.02 -4.42
C GLY A 920 14.55 51.49 -3.08
N VAL A 921 13.24 51.43 -2.87
CA VAL A 921 12.55 50.72 -1.80
C VAL A 921 12.16 49.32 -2.31
N ARG A 922 12.21 48.30 -1.44
CA ARG A 922 11.80 46.94 -1.83
C ARG A 922 10.30 46.77 -1.58
N ASN A 923 9.66 45.91 -2.35
CA ASN A 923 8.23 45.56 -2.20
C ASN A 923 7.88 45.23 -0.72
N ILE A 924 8.72 44.41 -0.06
CA ILE A 924 8.52 44.05 1.35
C ILE A 924 8.63 45.25 2.30
N ASP A 925 9.56 46.18 2.03
CA ASP A 925 9.73 47.36 2.87
C ASP A 925 8.51 48.30 2.73
N GLU A 926 7.94 48.39 1.52
CA GLU A 926 6.70 49.14 1.26
C GLU A 926 5.49 48.47 1.93
N TYR A 927 5.38 47.14 1.90
CA TYR A 927 4.36 46.40 2.65
C TYR A 927 4.37 46.79 4.14
N TRP A 928 5.53 46.77 4.80
CA TRP A 928 5.65 47.12 6.21
C TRP A 928 5.42 48.61 6.53
N LEU A 929 5.74 49.49 5.57
CA LEU A 929 5.60 50.94 5.71
C LEU A 929 4.25 51.47 5.22
N GLY A 930 3.43 50.62 4.58
CA GLY A 930 2.14 50.98 4.01
C GLY A 930 2.23 51.75 2.69
N GLY A 931 3.33 51.58 1.95
CA GLY A 931 3.62 52.15 0.63
C GLY A 931 2.87 51.46 -0.52
N ASN A 932 2.98 52.01 -1.72
CA ASN A 932 2.47 51.43 -2.96
C ASN A 932 3.65 51.00 -3.85
N PRO A 933 3.93 49.70 -3.95
CA PRO A 933 5.10 49.16 -4.66
C PRO A 933 5.12 49.38 -6.18
N LEU A 934 4.09 50.02 -6.73
CA LEU A 934 4.01 50.40 -8.13
C LEU A 934 4.17 51.92 -8.34
N GLN A 935 4.44 52.70 -7.29
CA GLN A 935 4.51 54.17 -7.34
C GLN A 935 5.66 54.74 -6.53
N ASN A 936 6.55 55.47 -7.21
CA ASN A 936 7.75 56.06 -6.59
C ASN A 936 7.46 57.24 -5.62
N ASP A 937 6.19 57.53 -5.37
CA ASP A 937 5.64 58.65 -4.59
C ASP A 937 4.19 58.26 -4.25
N THR A 938 4.03 57.52 -3.15
CA THR A 938 2.78 56.83 -2.77
C THR A 938 1.67 57.79 -2.39
N ASP A 939 1.97 58.87 -1.66
CA ASP A 939 0.98 59.84 -1.18
C ASP A 939 0.81 61.06 -2.12
N GLY A 940 1.72 61.22 -3.08
CA GLY A 940 1.70 62.26 -4.10
C GLY A 940 2.11 63.64 -3.60
N ASP A 941 2.86 63.75 -2.50
CA ASP A 941 3.30 65.01 -1.92
C ASP A 941 4.56 65.61 -2.60
N LEU A 942 5.15 64.86 -3.54
CA LEU A 942 6.38 65.13 -4.31
C LEU A 942 7.70 64.69 -3.65
N LEU A 943 7.65 64.08 -2.47
CA LEU A 943 8.75 63.33 -1.88
C LEU A 943 8.65 61.87 -2.38
N SER A 944 9.78 61.24 -2.72
CA SER A 944 9.75 59.85 -3.15
C SER A 944 9.78 58.92 -1.95
N ASP A 945 9.17 57.75 -2.05
CA ASP A 945 9.14 56.74 -1.00
C ASP A 945 10.54 56.40 -0.46
N TYR A 946 11.56 56.33 -1.32
CA TYR A 946 12.96 56.20 -0.87
C TYR A 946 13.44 57.33 0.07
N ASP A 947 13.13 58.58 -0.26
CA ASP A 947 13.54 59.74 0.53
C ASP A 947 12.79 59.74 1.88
N GLU A 948 11.53 59.37 1.87
CA GLU A 948 10.72 59.23 3.09
C GLU A 948 11.21 58.10 3.98
N ALA A 949 11.35 56.88 3.45
CA ALA A 949 11.76 55.71 4.23
C ALA A 949 13.20 55.83 4.78
N TYR A 950 14.14 56.36 3.99
CA TYR A 950 15.57 56.25 4.26
C TYR A 950 16.30 57.56 4.53
N VAL A 951 15.73 58.71 4.18
CA VAL A 951 16.38 60.03 4.37
C VAL A 951 15.70 60.82 5.48
N TYR A 952 14.38 60.97 5.43
CA TYR A 952 13.62 61.84 6.32
C TYR A 952 12.83 61.08 7.40
N PHE A 953 12.62 59.78 7.22
CA PHE A 953 11.88 58.89 8.13
C PHE A 953 10.42 59.30 8.34
N SER A 954 9.79 59.85 7.30
CA SER A 954 8.36 60.15 7.22
C SER A 954 7.54 58.95 6.72
N ALA A 955 6.21 59.05 6.74
CA ALA A 955 5.30 57.96 6.39
C ALA A 955 4.87 58.02 4.92
N LEU A 956 5.19 56.97 4.15
CA LEU A 956 4.98 56.89 2.68
C LEU A 956 3.54 57.17 2.21
N ASN A 957 2.56 56.94 3.07
CA ASN A 957 1.14 57.04 2.74
C ASN A 957 0.43 58.24 3.37
N LEU A 958 1.18 59.19 3.93
CA LEU A 958 0.66 60.36 4.60
C LEU A 958 1.38 61.63 4.16
N VAL A 959 0.66 62.45 3.37
CA VAL A 959 1.12 63.77 2.90
C VAL A 959 1.66 64.68 4.02
N ASP A 960 1.22 64.47 5.26
CA ASP A 960 1.58 65.23 6.45
C ASP A 960 1.72 64.22 7.60
N THR A 961 2.96 63.84 7.91
CA THR A 961 3.26 62.73 8.83
C THR A 961 3.00 63.08 10.29
N ASP A 962 3.27 64.32 10.71
CA ASP A 962 3.13 64.75 12.11
C ASP A 962 1.84 65.55 12.41
N TYR A 963 1.03 65.78 11.38
CA TYR A 963 -0.28 66.42 11.38
C TYR A 963 -0.27 67.88 11.82
N ASP A 964 0.80 68.61 11.50
CA ASP A 964 0.98 70.01 11.86
C ASP A 964 0.41 71.01 10.81
N MET A 965 -0.06 70.48 9.67
CA MET A 965 -0.59 71.16 8.47
C MET A 965 0.43 71.59 7.41
N LEU A 966 1.71 71.25 7.54
CA LEU A 966 2.70 71.29 6.46
C LEU A 966 2.82 69.90 5.86
N SER A 967 3.15 69.82 4.56
CA SER A 967 3.46 68.51 3.96
C SER A 967 4.92 68.16 4.17
N ASP A 968 5.24 66.88 4.21
CA ASP A 968 6.60 66.41 4.46
C ASP A 968 7.59 66.98 3.44
N TYR A 969 7.19 67.06 2.16
CA TYR A 969 7.93 67.75 1.11
C TYR A 969 8.15 69.26 1.40
N GLU A 970 7.13 69.99 1.88
CA GLU A 970 7.24 71.43 2.16
C GLU A 970 8.25 71.73 3.30
N GLU A 971 8.34 70.82 4.26
CA GLU A 971 9.22 70.94 5.43
C GLU A 971 10.68 70.64 5.12
N VAL A 972 10.98 69.75 4.16
CA VAL A 972 12.36 69.41 3.80
C VAL A 972 12.88 70.25 2.62
N TYR A 973 12.00 70.68 1.71
CA TYR A 973 12.34 71.52 0.57
C TYR A 973 11.81 72.94 0.74
N ASN A 974 12.55 73.76 1.48
CA ASN A 974 12.42 75.23 1.60
C ASN A 974 11.18 75.78 0.89
N GLY A 975 10.02 75.59 1.55
CA GLY A 975 8.70 75.77 0.98
C GLY A 975 8.43 77.21 0.52
N THR A 976 7.17 77.52 0.23
CA THR A 976 6.81 78.90 -0.16
C THR A 976 7.01 79.95 0.94
N ASP A 977 7.15 79.48 2.18
CA ASP A 977 7.38 80.20 3.42
C ASP A 977 8.88 80.43 3.74
N GLY A 978 9.76 79.54 3.29
CA GLY A 978 11.22 79.65 3.38
C GLY A 978 11.84 79.07 4.66
N TYR A 979 11.13 78.19 5.36
CA TYR A 979 11.64 77.45 6.51
C TYR A 979 11.90 75.98 6.14
N ILE A 980 12.74 75.30 6.92
CA ILE A 980 12.99 73.86 6.82
C ILE A 980 12.81 73.30 8.22
N THR A 981 11.69 72.63 8.45
CA THR A 981 11.25 72.04 9.72
C THR A 981 11.39 70.52 9.66
N SER A 982 10.84 69.78 10.61
CA SER A 982 11.01 68.33 10.73
C SER A 982 9.69 67.61 10.42
N PRO A 983 9.62 66.79 9.34
CA PRO A 983 8.42 66.02 8.96
C PRO A 983 7.84 65.05 9.99
N THR A 984 8.50 64.91 11.14
CA THR A 984 8.13 63.93 12.18
C THR A 984 8.02 64.58 13.55
N ASP A 985 8.18 65.91 13.62
CA ASP A 985 8.19 66.66 14.87
C ASP A 985 7.38 67.96 14.68
N PRO A 986 6.13 67.98 15.16
CA PRO A 986 5.18 69.03 14.79
C PRO A 986 5.45 70.37 15.49
N ASP A 987 6.56 70.52 16.23
CA ASP A 987 7.01 71.69 17.02
C ASP A 987 8.55 71.68 17.07
N THR A 988 9.20 72.04 15.95
CA THR A 988 10.65 71.89 15.74
C THR A 988 11.51 72.66 16.76
N ASP A 989 10.99 73.73 17.35
CA ASP A 989 11.71 74.56 18.32
C ASP A 989 11.29 74.40 19.79
N ASP A 990 10.41 73.44 20.07
CA ASP A 990 9.94 73.03 21.40
C ASP A 990 9.22 74.14 22.20
N ASP A 991 8.61 75.12 21.55
CA ASP A 991 7.95 76.26 22.22
C ASP A 991 6.47 76.02 22.57
N LYS A 992 5.88 74.94 22.05
CA LYS A 992 4.46 74.49 22.13
C LYS A 992 3.53 75.11 21.10
N LEU A 993 4.05 75.78 20.09
CA LEU A 993 3.33 76.18 18.90
C LEU A 993 3.72 75.20 17.79
N LEU A 994 2.74 74.78 16.98
CA LEU A 994 3.06 73.85 15.89
C LEU A 994 3.67 74.60 14.71
N ASP A 995 4.62 74.01 14.00
CA ASP A 995 5.35 74.70 12.92
C ASP A 995 4.40 75.22 11.83
N GLY A 996 3.43 74.41 11.42
CA GLY A 996 2.36 74.81 10.50
C GLY A 996 1.49 75.95 11.03
N ASN A 997 1.25 76.06 12.34
CA ASN A 997 0.55 77.22 12.91
C ASN A 997 1.42 78.48 12.87
N GLU A 998 2.72 78.34 13.11
CA GLU A 998 3.68 79.45 13.04
C GLU A 998 3.74 80.04 11.65
N VAL A 999 3.85 79.18 10.65
CA VAL A 999 3.93 79.56 9.25
C VAL A 999 2.59 80.09 8.73
N LEU A 1000 1.51 79.32 8.90
CA LEU A 1000 0.22 79.57 8.24
C LEU A 1000 -0.66 80.59 8.97
N ILE A 1001 -0.53 80.72 10.30
CA ILE A 1001 -1.43 81.55 11.13
C ILE A 1001 -0.71 82.75 11.74
N TYR A 1002 0.42 82.53 12.40
CA TYR A 1002 1.04 83.54 13.27
C TYR A 1002 2.19 84.31 12.59
N SER A 1003 2.72 83.79 11.49
CA SER A 1003 3.90 84.28 10.77
C SER A 1003 5.15 84.42 11.68
N THR A 1004 5.26 83.57 12.70
CA THR A 1004 6.44 83.39 13.56
C THR A 1004 7.44 82.44 12.90
N ASN A 1005 8.64 82.33 13.45
CA ASN A 1005 9.70 81.49 12.89
C ASN A 1005 9.76 80.14 13.62
N PRO A 1006 9.37 79.04 12.97
CA PRO A 1006 9.27 77.71 13.59
C PRO A 1006 10.60 77.08 14.02
N LEU A 1007 11.71 77.80 13.83
CA LEU A 1007 13.05 77.37 14.23
C LEU A 1007 13.58 78.14 15.43
N LEU A 1008 12.77 79.03 16.01
CA LEU A 1008 13.16 79.94 17.08
C LEU A 1008 12.00 80.10 18.06
N SER A 1009 12.15 79.47 19.22
CA SER A 1009 11.20 79.54 20.34
C SER A 1009 10.88 80.95 20.85
N ASP A 1010 11.48 82.02 20.32
CA ASP A 1010 11.27 83.44 20.64
C ASP A 1010 11.63 84.23 19.37
N SER A 1011 10.64 84.43 18.50
CA SER A 1011 10.83 85.01 17.16
C SER A 1011 11.37 86.44 17.17
N ASP A 1012 11.02 87.24 18.19
CA ASP A 1012 11.41 88.64 18.29
C ASP A 1012 12.56 88.94 19.28
N GLY A 1013 12.96 87.93 20.07
CA GLY A 1013 14.11 87.92 20.94
C GLY A 1013 13.93 88.69 22.25
N ASP A 1014 12.70 88.86 22.73
CA ASP A 1014 12.41 89.64 23.95
C ASP A 1014 12.35 88.82 25.25
N GLY A 1015 12.50 87.50 25.14
CA GLY A 1015 12.65 86.54 26.22
C GLY A 1015 11.36 85.86 26.68
N TYR A 1016 10.28 85.96 25.91
CA TYR A 1016 9.06 85.15 26.04
C TYR A 1016 8.92 84.30 24.77
N THR A 1017 8.38 83.09 24.89
CA THR A 1017 8.17 82.26 23.71
C THR A 1017 6.96 82.70 22.90
N ASP A 1018 6.91 82.37 21.62
CA ASP A 1018 5.81 82.76 20.73
C ASP A 1018 4.48 82.17 21.23
N PHE A 1019 4.50 80.94 21.74
CA PHE A 1019 3.36 80.35 22.46
C PHE A 1019 2.94 81.16 23.71
N GLU A 1020 3.88 81.59 24.55
CA GLU A 1020 3.59 82.38 25.76
C GLU A 1020 2.93 83.72 25.42
N GLU A 1021 3.34 84.33 24.31
CA GLU A 1021 2.83 85.58 23.78
C GLU A 1021 1.40 85.42 23.24
N ILE A 1022 1.18 84.42 22.39
CA ILE A 1022 -0.15 84.13 21.81
C ILE A 1022 -1.14 83.81 22.92
N ASN A 1023 -0.78 82.95 23.89
CA ASN A 1023 -1.62 82.63 25.04
C ASN A 1023 -1.88 83.85 25.94
N ALA A 1024 -0.94 84.79 25.98
CA ALA A 1024 -1.12 86.08 26.65
C ALA A 1024 -1.89 87.12 25.80
N ASN A 1025 -2.28 86.82 24.55
CA ASN A 1025 -2.77 87.75 23.52
C ASN A 1025 -1.84 88.98 23.35
N THR A 1026 -0.53 88.75 23.37
CA THR A 1026 0.49 89.72 22.97
C THR A 1026 1.01 89.39 21.56
N ASP A 1027 1.96 90.16 21.03
CA ASP A 1027 2.29 90.13 19.59
C ASP A 1027 3.70 89.54 19.44
N PRO A 1028 3.83 88.26 19.03
CA PRO A 1028 5.09 87.49 19.07
C PRO A 1028 6.16 87.97 18.08
N LEU A 1029 5.82 88.91 17.20
CA LEU A 1029 6.75 89.51 16.23
C LEU A 1029 7.23 90.91 16.66
N ASN A 1030 6.97 91.30 17.91
CA ASN A 1030 7.14 92.65 18.39
C ASN A 1030 7.57 92.72 19.86
N SER A 1031 8.88 92.77 20.05
CA SER A 1031 9.60 92.86 21.35
C SER A 1031 9.17 93.98 22.32
N SER A 1032 8.26 94.87 21.90
CA SER A 1032 7.64 95.89 22.75
C SER A 1032 6.28 95.49 23.33
N SER A 1033 5.74 94.34 22.93
CA SER A 1033 4.41 93.83 23.22
C SER A 1033 4.52 92.47 23.88
N ASN A 1034 4.86 92.43 25.19
CA ASN A 1034 5.08 91.17 25.92
C ASN A 1034 4.19 90.96 27.17
N PRO A 1035 4.07 89.71 27.67
CA PRO A 1035 3.20 89.33 28.78
C PRO A 1035 3.48 90.11 30.09
N SER A 1036 4.72 90.54 30.30
CA SER A 1036 5.13 91.33 31.48
C SER A 1036 4.41 92.68 31.58
N ARG A 1037 4.11 93.32 30.44
CA ARG A 1037 3.36 94.59 30.39
C ARG A 1037 1.87 94.41 30.68
N ARG A 1038 1.29 93.24 30.37
CA ARG A 1038 -0.11 92.93 30.72
C ARG A 1038 -0.32 92.76 32.22
N THR A 1039 0.68 92.29 32.97
CA THR A 1039 0.61 92.23 34.45
C THR A 1039 0.44 93.63 35.06
N ILE A 1040 1.06 94.66 34.47
CA ILE A 1040 0.91 96.06 34.92
C ILE A 1040 -0.47 96.63 34.54
N VAL A 1041 -1.06 96.21 33.41
CA VAL A 1041 -2.40 96.66 32.99
C VAL A 1041 -3.52 95.91 33.74
N ARG A 1042 -3.36 94.64 34.09
CA ARG A 1042 -4.31 93.88 34.93
C ARG A 1042 -4.39 94.42 36.37
N ILE A 1043 -3.28 94.89 36.93
CA ILE A 1043 -3.28 95.58 38.24
C ILE A 1043 -4.12 96.87 38.20
N PHE A 1044 -4.16 97.58 37.07
CA PHE A 1044 -5.00 98.78 36.90
C PHE A 1044 -6.48 98.46 36.61
N SER A 1045 -6.79 97.38 35.88
CA SER A 1045 -8.18 97.02 35.58
C SER A 1045 -8.91 96.39 36.79
N VAL A 1046 -8.22 95.63 37.64
CA VAL A 1046 -8.77 95.15 38.92
C VAL A 1046 -9.05 96.32 39.88
N PHE A 1047 -8.24 97.37 39.87
CA PHE A 1047 -8.50 98.58 40.69
C PHE A 1047 -9.75 99.35 40.23
N SER A 1048 -10.10 99.32 38.94
CA SER A 1048 -11.34 99.89 38.41
C SER A 1048 -12.58 99.03 38.73
N GLY A 1049 -12.43 97.70 38.64
CA GLY A 1049 -13.50 96.75 38.97
C GLY A 1049 -13.88 96.74 40.45
N VAL A 1050 -12.92 96.87 41.36
CA VAL A 1050 -13.18 96.88 42.82
C VAL A 1050 -13.96 98.14 43.25
N VAL A 1051 -13.78 99.30 42.59
CA VAL A 1051 -14.57 100.51 42.86
C VAL A 1051 -16.00 100.40 42.30
N GLY A 1052 -16.18 99.73 41.15
CA GLY A 1052 -17.50 99.45 40.58
C GLY A 1052 -18.32 98.45 41.40
N ILE A 1053 -17.67 97.39 41.91
CA ILE A 1053 -18.31 96.37 42.74
C ILE A 1053 -18.73 96.94 44.10
N LEU A 1054 -17.95 97.86 44.70
CA LEU A 1054 -18.33 98.50 45.97
C LEU A 1054 -19.59 99.39 45.87
N ILE A 1055 -19.87 100.00 44.71
CA ILE A 1055 -21.10 100.79 44.50
C ILE A 1055 -22.34 99.88 44.36
N ILE A 1056 -22.17 98.70 43.76
CA ILE A 1056 -23.24 97.69 43.61
C ILE A 1056 -23.48 96.95 44.93
N TYR A 1057 -22.42 96.65 45.70
CA TYR A 1057 -22.47 95.88 46.95
C TYR A 1057 -23.15 96.61 48.11
N TYR A 1058 -23.09 97.96 48.15
CA TYR A 1058 -23.70 98.73 49.25
C TYR A 1058 -25.09 99.31 48.95
N VAL A 1059 -25.52 99.40 47.68
CA VAL A 1059 -26.80 100.07 47.33
C VAL A 1059 -27.91 99.09 46.91
N VAL A 1060 -27.58 97.90 46.41
CA VAL A 1060 -28.59 96.99 45.81
C VAL A 1060 -29.15 95.90 46.76
N PRO A 1061 -28.49 95.47 47.86
CA PRO A 1061 -29.09 94.48 48.77
C PRO A 1061 -30.29 94.95 49.62
N SER A 1062 -30.83 96.17 49.41
CA SER A 1062 -32.12 96.60 49.96
C SER A 1062 -33.34 96.08 49.20
N LEU A 1063 -33.19 95.27 48.15
CA LEU A 1063 -34.32 94.67 47.43
C LEU A 1063 -34.07 93.19 47.10
N PHE A 1064 -34.25 92.35 48.11
CA PHE A 1064 -34.43 90.88 48.03
C PHE A 1064 -33.19 90.02 48.25
N ALA A 1065 -33.04 89.68 49.52
CA ALA A 1065 -32.38 88.49 49.99
C ALA A 1065 -33.29 87.25 49.84
N LYS A 1066 -32.62 86.11 49.63
CA LYS A 1066 -33.00 84.72 49.92
C LYS A 1066 -33.84 83.99 48.86
N PHE A 1067 -33.20 83.07 48.12
CA PHE A 1067 -33.48 81.63 48.21
C PHE A 1067 -32.21 80.80 47.93
N LYS A 1068 -32.19 79.59 48.49
CA LYS A 1068 -31.09 78.64 48.71
C LYS A 1068 -31.06 77.53 47.61
N PRO A 1069 -30.03 76.65 47.58
CA PRO A 1069 -29.51 76.00 46.37
C PRO A 1069 -30.14 74.63 46.07
N THR A 1070 -30.43 74.36 44.79
CA THR A 1070 -30.78 73.01 44.28
C THR A 1070 -30.66 72.99 42.74
N VAL A 1071 -29.45 72.93 42.16
CA VAL A 1071 -29.22 72.51 40.76
C VAL A 1071 -27.81 71.92 40.60
N GLU A 1072 -27.47 70.91 41.40
CA GLU A 1072 -26.19 70.18 41.29
C GLU A 1072 -26.40 68.65 41.29
N THR A 1073 -27.64 68.21 41.07
CA THR A 1073 -28.03 66.78 41.05
C THR A 1073 -28.90 66.36 39.85
N GLU A 1074 -29.21 67.29 38.92
CA GLU A 1074 -29.93 66.96 37.68
C GLU A 1074 -29.00 66.81 36.46
N TRP A 1075 -27.89 67.54 36.37
CA TRP A 1075 -26.95 67.40 35.25
C TRP A 1075 -26.14 66.09 35.28
N ILE A 1076 -25.92 65.53 36.47
CA ILE A 1076 -25.27 64.20 36.62
C ILE A 1076 -26.25 63.07 36.28
N LYS A 1077 -27.56 63.25 36.48
CA LYS A 1077 -28.58 62.26 36.08
C LYS A 1077 -28.85 62.27 34.58
N GLU A 1078 -28.85 63.43 33.94
CA GLU A 1078 -29.05 63.57 32.49
C GLU A 1078 -27.87 63.03 31.66
N GLY A 1079 -26.65 63.08 32.21
CA GLY A 1079 -25.44 62.52 31.59
C GLY A 1079 -25.25 61.00 31.76
N ILE A 1080 -25.98 60.37 32.68
CA ILE A 1080 -26.00 58.90 32.85
C ILE A 1080 -27.13 58.28 32.00
N GLU A 1081 -28.28 58.95 31.88
CA GLU A 1081 -29.41 58.50 31.05
C GLU A 1081 -29.09 58.54 29.54
N LYS A 1082 -28.34 59.56 29.06
CA LYS A 1082 -27.90 59.65 27.65
C LYS A 1082 -26.83 58.64 27.26
N ARG A 1083 -26.02 58.14 28.22
CA ARG A 1083 -25.06 57.06 27.98
C ARG A 1083 -25.75 55.70 27.89
N ARG A 1084 -26.79 55.48 28.70
CA ARG A 1084 -27.61 54.25 28.66
C ARG A 1084 -28.42 54.12 27.35
N GLN A 1085 -29.02 55.21 26.85
CA GLN A 1085 -29.74 55.22 25.57
C GLN A 1085 -28.85 55.00 24.33
N LYS A 1086 -27.56 55.34 24.40
CA LYS A 1086 -26.62 55.09 23.28
C LYS A 1086 -26.18 53.63 23.25
N THR A 1087 -25.98 53.01 24.41
CA THR A 1087 -25.65 51.58 24.54
C THR A 1087 -26.85 50.67 24.21
N ASP A 1088 -28.08 51.06 24.57
CA ASP A 1088 -29.30 50.30 24.25
C ASP A 1088 -29.73 50.42 22.76
N ASN A 1089 -29.29 51.45 22.03
CA ASN A 1089 -29.49 51.60 20.59
C ASN A 1089 -28.41 50.85 19.75
N LEU A 1090 -27.21 50.65 20.30
CA LEU A 1090 -26.16 49.82 19.68
C LEU A 1090 -26.46 48.31 19.83
N MET A 1091 -27.11 47.89 20.91
CA MET A 1091 -27.52 46.48 21.13
C MET A 1091 -28.83 46.07 20.43
N ASN A 1092 -29.60 47.01 19.86
CA ASN A 1092 -30.86 46.74 19.14
C ASN A 1092 -30.80 46.93 17.62
N ASN A 1093 -29.71 47.50 17.08
CA ASN A 1093 -29.50 47.60 15.64
C ASN A 1093 -28.85 46.33 15.03
N ASN A 1094 -28.16 45.50 15.81
CA ASN A 1094 -27.62 44.21 15.36
C ASN A 1094 -28.61 43.04 15.51
N LYS A 1095 -29.92 43.30 15.57
CA LYS A 1095 -30.97 42.26 15.65
C LYS A 1095 -32.13 42.43 14.66
N ASN A 1096 -32.01 43.33 13.67
CA ASN A 1096 -33.08 43.63 12.72
C ASN A 1096 -32.62 43.80 11.25
N GLU A 1097 -31.42 43.35 10.88
CA GLU A 1097 -31.00 43.25 9.46
C GLU A 1097 -30.89 41.82 8.93
N SER A 1098 -31.15 40.80 9.76
CA SER A 1098 -31.28 39.39 9.33
C SER A 1098 -32.73 38.88 9.37
N ALA A 1099 -33.66 39.64 8.78
CA ALA A 1099 -34.97 39.14 8.38
C ALA A 1099 -35.69 40.13 7.45
N LYS A 1100 -35.80 39.74 6.17
CA LYS A 1100 -36.69 40.24 5.10
C LYS A 1100 -35.99 41.00 3.97
N LEU A 1101 -35.43 40.22 3.06
CA LEU A 1101 -35.51 40.53 1.63
C LEU A 1101 -35.81 39.24 0.88
N ASP A 1102 -37.08 38.85 0.94
CA ASP A 1102 -37.69 38.08 -0.13
C ASP A 1102 -39.09 38.65 -0.40
N GLU A 1103 -39.50 38.63 -1.68
CA GLU A 1103 -40.67 39.25 -2.31
C GLU A 1103 -40.59 40.75 -2.71
N ASN A 1104 -40.06 41.04 -3.91
CA ASN A 1104 -40.92 41.19 -5.10
C ASN A 1104 -40.18 41.73 -6.34
N LYS A 1105 -40.16 40.89 -7.38
CA LYS A 1105 -40.06 41.26 -8.80
C LYS A 1105 -41.08 42.35 -9.17
N ALA A 1106 -40.66 43.45 -9.79
CA ALA A 1106 -41.34 44.13 -10.91
C ALA A 1106 -40.59 45.39 -11.41
N ASN A 1107 -40.12 45.32 -12.67
CA ASN A 1107 -39.53 46.38 -13.52
C ASN A 1107 -38.13 46.85 -13.06
N ASP A 1108 -37.04 46.71 -13.81
CA ASP A 1108 -36.82 46.75 -15.27
C ASP A 1108 -35.57 45.92 -15.62
#